data_AF-A0A6A4GIB7-F1
#
_entry.id   AF-A0A6A4GIB7-F1
#
_cell.length_a   1.000
_cell.length_b   1.000
_cell.length_c   1.000
_cell.angle_alpha   90.00
_cell.angle_beta   90.00
_cell.angle_gamma   90.00
#
_symmetry.space_group_name_H-M   'P 1'
#
loop_
_entity.id
_entity.type
_entity.pdbx_description
1 polymer ?
#
loop_
_entity_poly.entity_id
_entity_poly.type
_entity_poly.pdbx_seq_one_letter_code
_entity_poly.pdbx_strand_id
1 'polypeptide(L)'
;MSVSGSSSDGDPGYVDVDLERFVKLCDASRSTLLTGRSPDTPLLQFQQKDIEAYINLVLCGVNDRDTYELGRMRNHERVFRHSACALYRDVDSALIFREDFPWSGPYDLVTTYADKKSLHGYLHAHVRFEFQDADEGQYRDPGTDPNVFWGVCGASGRHRIHLMLPDVANDANEIPIQDLYPLIYDAIYATAQTIIPENTSSWNPTYQAELDRTAQFTNRAVQTESRKCIPELIGQAFADEFMDKIREHSWGTHAYWFIQIRGAKDDTRHHGPIDDATINHILQNIIRHQSVIFLDMGLEIHLPEGYASMPARAVECHSELAEIAWNIDPGREWDYGLYQPDVWAGVADIAGFRCNYSKQPRTQNRISYIQVYTTDKFATYNASSQGSKAVLKMNGPDDVVTPLAKVYGVTAANQTAKTLTVTRLEARVPLMYAKTVNRAELQVSDFRGVIHAVPVKTIWAWRIHRILACYFIIRYAAGVKRDSRADINYLTLLGTVIYLFNSIHSRPGEMQWDRTLTQVVFPSTTLDNNPQARDIGMHSPDGDSDKFPIMERGAIWLRPITYPRSGEGDVLRFTFLKDSVSEKTISRVLNMKWHAIQDLFKPSYTRNPFQSGHLRHKLVGPSDKPMDRPIALPAGHRDVTFQTEVEYYDNAPDLPAAAMVGLPAETQEQTGSLFFVGLLSQVFQRTGTMGKTRFEYSMLNQSQMTRVNLATFDDMNISSYLKSFQYPKVTTAQTWAENKVILFPGVSDQTVALGDPSVQGWNNVPLFKVYLAKREAGGKEFEDLRKFCWRLYDTLSWVPRVATHRVFDNKARKSWIHIFPGQANTGTPILINPKNVRPVTCEAGRAPVLDRAQVDADDAAEQALRAQHQQAIPALMRAIWGGIPVPEEDEGDVDEVPQQVVRYVQERLPRRGGRQYVYVEVNNRMTAKDCIRCGVCLAEFTYLSDEEACAKVLRFRGVSSFIVTSLLASTQFVANNDVHGLHRGVFTSSCNSIKHETLAVGLHRHIRSLKRKYPEE
;
A
#
# COMPACT_ATOMS: atom_id res chain seq x y z
N MET A 1 -14.11 -10.48 16.35
CA MET A 1 -15.57 -10.41 16.60
C MET A 1 -16.25 -11.49 15.78
N SER A 2 -17.01 -12.39 16.41
CA SER A 2 -17.72 -13.48 15.74
C SER A 2 -19.12 -13.04 15.33
N VAL A 3 -19.38 -12.94 14.03
CA VAL A 3 -20.73 -12.81 13.49
C VAL A 3 -21.27 -14.23 13.25
N SER A 4 -22.07 -14.72 14.19
CA SER A 4 -22.84 -15.96 14.00
C SER A 4 -24.26 -15.59 13.57
N GLY A 5 -24.50 -15.58 12.26
CA GLY A 5 -25.83 -15.50 11.67
C GLY A 5 -26.26 -16.86 11.16
N SER A 6 -27.26 -17.47 11.79
CA SER A 6 -27.96 -18.64 11.27
C SER A 6 -28.93 -18.20 10.17
N SER A 7 -28.60 -18.45 8.89
CA SER A 7 -29.56 -18.31 7.79
C SER A 7 -30.30 -19.63 7.56
N SER A 8 -31.55 -19.68 7.98
CA SER A 8 -32.54 -20.60 7.42
C SER A 8 -33.26 -19.86 6.30
N ASP A 9 -32.65 -19.85 5.11
CA ASP A 9 -33.30 -19.78 3.78
C ASP A 9 -32.23 -19.51 2.71
N GLY A 10 -31.68 -20.60 2.15
CA GLY A 10 -31.28 -20.76 0.75
C GLY A 10 -30.40 -19.74 0.01
N ASP A 11 -29.85 -18.71 0.63
CA ASP A 11 -28.96 -17.77 -0.07
C ASP A 11 -27.67 -18.52 -0.45
N PRO A 12 -27.28 -18.60 -1.74
CA PRO A 12 -26.04 -19.25 -2.14
C PRO A 12 -24.88 -18.52 -1.47
N GLY A 13 -24.39 -19.10 -0.37
CA GLY A 13 -23.38 -18.48 0.48
C GLY A 13 -22.14 -18.07 -0.31
N TYR A 14 -21.56 -16.92 0.06
CA TYR A 14 -20.30 -16.47 -0.52
C TYR A 14 -19.14 -17.35 -0.05
N VAL A 15 -18.16 -17.55 -0.93
CA VAL A 15 -16.89 -18.20 -0.60
C VAL A 15 -15.89 -17.13 -0.19
N ASP A 16 -15.62 -17.03 1.11
CA ASP A 16 -14.59 -16.15 1.67
C ASP A 16 -13.18 -16.63 1.29
N VAL A 17 -12.39 -15.76 0.68
CA VAL A 17 -11.01 -16.03 0.29
C VAL A 17 -10.13 -14.81 0.52
N ASP A 18 -8.87 -15.03 0.91
CA ASP A 18 -7.87 -13.95 0.91
C ASP A 18 -7.39 -13.61 -0.52
N LEU A 19 -6.76 -12.44 -0.65
CA LEU A 19 -6.28 -11.92 -1.93
C LEU A 19 -5.30 -12.87 -2.63
N GLU A 20 -4.41 -13.51 -1.88
CA GLU A 20 -3.40 -14.41 -2.44
C GLU A 20 -4.04 -15.66 -3.04
N ARG A 21 -4.96 -16.29 -2.29
CA ARG A 21 -5.73 -17.44 -2.76
C ARG A 21 -6.60 -17.07 -3.95
N PHE A 22 -7.18 -15.87 -3.97
CA PHE A 22 -7.95 -15.41 -5.12
C PHE A 22 -7.07 -15.20 -6.35
N VAL A 23 -5.89 -14.61 -6.21
CA VAL A 23 -4.91 -14.49 -7.31
C VAL A 23 -4.52 -15.87 -7.84
N LYS A 24 -4.28 -16.87 -6.97
CA LYS A 24 -4.02 -18.25 -7.38
C LYS A 24 -5.19 -18.85 -8.19
N LEU A 25 -6.45 -18.51 -7.86
CA LEU A 25 -7.62 -18.90 -8.67
C LEU A 25 -7.63 -18.19 -10.04
N CYS A 26 -7.31 -16.90 -10.08
CA CYS A 26 -7.18 -16.15 -11.33
C CYS A 26 -6.08 -16.75 -12.22
N ASP A 27 -4.94 -17.14 -11.66
CA ASP A 27 -3.86 -17.81 -12.39
C ASP A 27 -4.25 -19.18 -12.91
N ALA A 28 -5.00 -19.97 -12.14
CA ALA A 28 -5.52 -21.26 -12.61
C ALA A 28 -6.51 -21.08 -13.77
N SER A 29 -7.40 -20.08 -13.68
CA SER A 29 -8.33 -19.73 -14.77
C SER A 29 -7.57 -19.21 -16.00
N ARG A 30 -6.56 -18.36 -15.81
CA ARG A 30 -5.68 -17.88 -16.88
C ARG A 30 -4.89 -19.02 -17.52
N SER A 31 -4.39 -19.96 -16.73
CA SER A 31 -3.65 -21.12 -17.23
C SER A 31 -4.56 -22.03 -18.05
N THR A 32 -5.81 -22.25 -17.61
CA THR A 32 -6.82 -22.97 -18.40
C THR A 32 -7.09 -22.26 -19.73
N LEU A 33 -7.22 -20.93 -19.67
CA LEU A 33 -7.34 -20.08 -20.85
C LEU A 33 -6.13 -20.22 -21.79
N LEU A 34 -4.91 -20.47 -21.30
CA LEU A 34 -3.68 -20.53 -22.11
C LEU A 34 -3.20 -21.96 -22.43
N THR A 35 -3.75 -23.00 -21.79
CA THR A 35 -3.26 -24.38 -21.91
C THR A 35 -3.37 -24.89 -23.35
N GLY A 36 -2.28 -25.44 -23.89
CA GLY A 36 -2.23 -25.98 -25.25
C GLY A 36 -2.21 -24.92 -26.35
N ARG A 37 -2.00 -23.64 -26.01
CA ARG A 37 -1.99 -22.50 -26.92
C ARG A 37 -0.62 -21.81 -26.85
N SER A 38 -0.05 -21.42 -27.99
CA SER A 38 1.14 -20.57 -28.02
C SER A 38 0.77 -19.18 -27.45
N PRO A 39 1.71 -18.43 -26.83
CA PRO A 39 1.49 -17.02 -26.50
C PRO A 39 1.06 -16.17 -27.72
N ASP A 40 1.43 -16.63 -28.92
CA ASP A 40 1.06 -16.01 -30.20
C ASP A 40 -0.25 -16.55 -30.79
N THR A 41 -0.93 -17.47 -30.10
CA THR A 41 -2.19 -18.05 -30.57
C THR A 41 -3.27 -16.96 -30.62
N PRO A 42 -3.94 -16.75 -31.77
CA PRO A 42 -5.06 -15.83 -31.86
C PRO A 42 -6.22 -16.23 -30.94
N LEU A 43 -6.94 -15.28 -30.29
CA LEU A 43 -8.10 -15.60 -29.43
C LEU A 43 -9.15 -16.45 -30.11
N LEU A 44 -9.21 -16.48 -31.44
CA LEU A 44 -10.11 -17.35 -32.18
C LEU A 44 -10.03 -18.83 -31.80
N GLN A 45 -8.86 -19.25 -31.32
CA GLN A 45 -8.63 -20.62 -30.86
C GLN A 45 -8.99 -20.81 -29.38
N PHE A 46 -9.41 -19.74 -28.70
CA PHE A 46 -9.88 -19.76 -27.33
C PHE A 46 -11.39 -19.97 -27.35
N GLN A 47 -11.87 -20.82 -26.45
CA GLN A 47 -13.31 -20.98 -26.31
C GLN A 47 -13.84 -19.69 -25.66
N GLN A 48 -14.86 -19.08 -26.26
CA GLN A 48 -15.52 -17.90 -25.71
C GLN A 48 -15.88 -18.11 -24.23
N LYS A 49 -16.36 -19.31 -23.90
CA LYS A 49 -16.67 -19.71 -22.52
C LYS A 49 -15.49 -19.55 -21.56
N ASP A 50 -14.26 -19.85 -21.98
CA ASP A 50 -13.06 -19.71 -21.15
C ASP A 50 -12.78 -18.23 -20.85
N ILE A 51 -12.93 -17.36 -21.86
CA ILE A 51 -12.71 -15.91 -21.71
C ILE A 51 -13.79 -15.31 -20.79
N GLU A 52 -15.04 -15.67 -21.00
CA GLU A 52 -16.17 -15.23 -20.17
C GLU A 52 -15.98 -15.67 -18.72
N ALA A 53 -15.61 -16.94 -18.49
CA ALA A 53 -15.32 -17.47 -17.17
C ALA A 53 -14.17 -16.71 -16.49
N TYR A 54 -13.11 -16.40 -17.23
CA TYR A 54 -11.98 -15.62 -16.71
C TYR A 54 -12.38 -14.17 -16.38
N ILE A 55 -13.10 -13.48 -17.26
CA ILE A 55 -13.58 -12.10 -17.03
C ILE A 55 -14.52 -12.07 -15.82
N ASN A 56 -15.48 -12.99 -15.74
CA ASN A 56 -16.43 -13.06 -14.64
C ASN A 56 -15.73 -13.35 -13.31
N LEU A 57 -14.72 -14.23 -13.30
CA LEU A 57 -13.93 -14.47 -12.11
C LEU A 57 -13.21 -13.19 -11.69
N VAL A 58 -12.42 -12.60 -12.58
CA VAL A 58 -11.51 -11.49 -12.24
C VAL A 58 -12.23 -10.18 -11.94
N LEU A 59 -13.28 -9.83 -12.69
CA LEU A 59 -13.96 -8.54 -12.58
C LEU A 59 -15.28 -8.60 -11.83
N CYS A 60 -15.98 -9.73 -11.83
CA CYS A 60 -17.26 -9.88 -11.13
C CYS A 60 -17.14 -10.68 -9.83
N GLY A 61 -16.02 -11.39 -9.61
CA GLY A 61 -15.82 -12.26 -8.45
C GLY A 61 -16.76 -13.47 -8.49
N VAL A 62 -17.04 -14.02 -9.67
CA VAL A 62 -17.99 -15.14 -9.87
C VAL A 62 -17.42 -16.15 -10.86
N ASN A 63 -17.55 -17.44 -10.56
CA ASN A 63 -17.31 -18.53 -11.53
C ASN A 63 -18.61 -19.37 -11.74
N ASP A 64 -18.53 -20.48 -12.48
CA ASP A 64 -19.69 -21.36 -12.76
C ASP A 64 -20.37 -21.94 -11.50
N ARG A 65 -19.70 -21.95 -10.33
CA ARG A 65 -20.16 -22.63 -9.09
C ARG A 65 -20.29 -21.70 -7.89
N ASP A 66 -19.43 -20.70 -7.80
CA ASP A 66 -19.12 -19.96 -6.59
C ASP A 66 -19.14 -18.46 -6.85
N THR A 67 -19.63 -17.72 -5.87
CA THR A 67 -19.47 -16.26 -5.78
C THR A 67 -18.48 -15.97 -4.66
N TYR A 68 -17.44 -15.21 -4.96
CA TYR A 68 -16.33 -14.97 -4.04
C TYR A 68 -16.51 -13.66 -3.28
N GLU A 69 -16.07 -13.68 -2.03
CA GLU A 69 -15.86 -12.50 -1.19
C GLU A 69 -14.37 -12.42 -0.87
N LEU A 70 -13.76 -11.25 -1.08
CA LEU A 70 -12.39 -11.01 -0.63
C LEU A 70 -12.42 -10.69 0.86
N GLY A 71 -12.03 -11.65 1.68
CA GLY A 71 -11.91 -11.48 3.12
C GLY A 71 -10.84 -10.48 3.51
N ARG A 72 -10.83 -10.13 4.80
CA ARG A 72 -9.75 -9.32 5.39
C ARG A 72 -8.41 -10.01 5.21
N MET A 73 -7.41 -9.24 4.82
CA MET A 73 -6.06 -9.74 4.68
C MET A 73 -5.49 -10.10 6.04
N ARG A 74 -4.82 -11.26 6.07
CA ARG A 74 -4.11 -11.69 7.26
C ARG A 74 -2.85 -10.85 7.39
N ASN A 75 -2.67 -10.27 8.56
CA ASN A 75 -1.50 -9.47 8.81
C ASN A 75 -0.28 -10.36 9.11
N HIS A 76 0.81 -10.18 8.38
CA HIS A 76 2.05 -10.90 8.62
C HIS A 76 2.92 -10.15 9.64
N GLU A 77 2.46 -10.08 10.90
CA GLU A 77 3.12 -9.29 11.95
C GLU A 77 4.60 -9.64 12.16
N ARG A 78 4.98 -10.90 11.92
CA ARG A 78 6.37 -11.36 12.02
C ARG A 78 7.31 -10.63 11.04
N VAL A 79 6.80 -10.21 9.88
CA VAL A 79 7.57 -9.49 8.87
C VAL A 79 8.07 -8.16 9.41
N PHE A 80 7.27 -7.46 10.20
CA PHE A 80 7.62 -6.17 10.81
C PHE A 80 8.73 -6.27 11.88
N ARG A 81 9.07 -7.47 12.36
CA ARG A 81 10.17 -7.71 13.30
C ARG A 81 11.48 -8.06 12.60
N HIS A 82 11.48 -8.21 11.28
CA HIS A 82 12.66 -8.58 10.52
C HIS A 82 13.67 -7.41 10.48
N SER A 83 14.96 -7.71 10.62
CA SER A 83 16.03 -6.69 10.66
C SER A 83 16.21 -5.90 9.36
N ALA A 84 15.77 -6.46 8.22
CA ALA A 84 15.74 -5.77 6.93
C ALA A 84 14.58 -4.77 6.77
N CYS A 85 13.65 -4.69 7.72
CA CYS A 85 12.67 -3.61 7.74
C CYS A 85 13.39 -2.26 7.91
N ALA A 86 13.01 -1.28 7.11
CA ALA A 86 13.60 0.05 7.18
C ALA A 86 12.53 1.13 7.10
N LEU A 87 12.68 2.14 7.95
CA LEU A 87 11.92 3.38 7.86
C LEU A 87 12.84 4.44 7.24
N TYR A 88 12.47 4.94 6.07
CA TYR A 88 13.16 6.07 5.45
C TYR A 88 12.37 7.34 5.70
N ARG A 89 13.10 8.44 5.89
CA ARG A 89 12.55 9.78 6.02
C ARG A 89 13.16 10.67 4.94
N ASP A 90 12.36 11.59 4.42
CA ASP A 90 12.81 12.61 3.46
C ASP A 90 11.97 13.89 3.60
N VAL A 91 12.40 14.93 2.89
CA VAL A 91 11.59 16.12 2.65
C VAL A 91 11.42 16.21 1.13
N ASP A 92 10.23 15.87 0.67
CA ASP A 92 9.92 15.74 -0.76
C ASP A 92 9.98 17.09 -1.49
N SER A 93 9.46 18.13 -0.81
CA SER A 93 9.19 19.44 -1.39
C SER A 93 9.10 20.51 -0.31
N ALA A 94 9.20 21.79 -0.73
CA ALA A 94 8.94 22.94 0.14
C ALA A 94 8.11 24.00 -0.58
N LEU A 95 7.19 24.62 0.15
CA LEU A 95 6.35 25.73 -0.29
C LEU A 95 6.75 26.99 0.48
N ILE A 96 7.10 28.06 -0.22
CA ILE A 96 7.59 29.30 0.37
C ILE A 96 6.72 30.45 -0.12
N PHE A 97 6.11 31.17 0.80
CA PHE A 97 5.28 32.35 0.53
C PHE A 97 5.90 33.57 1.20
N ARG A 98 6.05 34.67 0.45
CA ARG A 98 6.62 35.92 0.97
C ARG A 98 6.19 37.11 0.13
N GLU A 99 6.07 38.28 0.76
CA GLU A 99 5.75 39.55 0.08
C GLU A 99 6.94 40.05 -0.76
N ASP A 100 8.15 40.00 -0.20
CA ASP A 100 9.39 40.27 -0.92
C ASP A 100 9.95 39.00 -1.57
N PHE A 101 10.93 39.17 -2.47
CA PHE A 101 11.52 38.05 -3.18
C PHE A 101 12.21 37.05 -2.22
N PRO A 102 11.81 35.77 -2.16
CA PRO A 102 12.31 34.83 -1.17
C PRO A 102 13.57 34.06 -1.59
N TRP A 103 14.17 34.37 -2.74
CA TRP A 103 15.31 33.64 -3.31
C TRP A 103 16.54 34.54 -3.45
N SER A 104 17.70 34.03 -3.01
CA SER A 104 18.98 34.77 -3.05
C SER A 104 19.91 34.34 -4.17
N GLY A 105 19.65 33.23 -4.87
CA GLY A 105 20.50 32.76 -5.98
C GLY A 105 20.09 33.30 -7.36
N PRO A 106 20.74 32.85 -8.45
CA PRO A 106 20.29 33.17 -9.80
C PRO A 106 18.97 32.46 -10.13
N TYR A 107 18.22 33.01 -11.10
CA TYR A 107 16.98 32.41 -11.61
C TYR A 107 16.75 32.72 -13.09
N ASP A 108 15.98 31.88 -13.76
CA ASP A 108 15.54 32.12 -15.14
C ASP A 108 14.11 32.67 -15.14
N LEU A 109 13.97 33.91 -15.60
CA LEU A 109 12.69 34.56 -15.85
C LEU A 109 12.08 34.02 -17.15
N VAL A 110 10.79 33.67 -17.13
CA VAL A 110 10.01 33.35 -18.32
C VAL A 110 9.26 34.60 -18.76
N THR A 111 9.48 35.03 -20.00
CA THR A 111 8.95 36.29 -20.54
C THR A 111 7.68 36.13 -21.38
N THR A 112 7.20 34.89 -21.55
CA THR A 112 6.00 34.55 -22.33
C THR A 112 5.00 33.76 -21.50
N TYR A 113 3.70 33.91 -21.76
CA TYR A 113 2.68 33.17 -21.02
C TYR A 113 2.88 31.64 -21.10
N ALA A 114 2.90 30.98 -19.94
CA ALA A 114 3.04 29.53 -19.80
C ALA A 114 1.88 28.90 -19.00
N ASP A 115 0.66 28.97 -19.54
CA ASP A 115 -0.58 28.46 -18.92
C ASP A 115 -0.45 27.06 -18.29
N LYS A 116 0.19 26.14 -19.01
CA LYS A 116 0.39 24.74 -18.56
C LYS A 116 1.26 24.61 -17.31
N LYS A 117 1.99 25.65 -16.93
CA LYS A 117 2.88 25.69 -15.76
C LYS A 117 2.32 26.52 -14.61
N SER A 118 1.32 27.36 -14.86
CA SER A 118 0.57 28.03 -13.79
C SER A 118 -0.05 27.01 -12.84
N LEU A 119 -0.25 27.42 -11.59
CA LEU A 119 -0.90 26.57 -10.60
C LEU A 119 -2.39 26.50 -10.90
N HIS A 120 -2.91 25.29 -10.85
CA HIS A 120 -4.32 25.00 -11.01
C HIS A 120 -4.76 24.18 -9.79
N GLY A 121 -5.53 24.79 -8.89
CA GLY A 121 -6.10 24.13 -7.72
C GLY A 121 -5.35 24.38 -6.40
N TYR A 122 -5.81 23.69 -5.35
CA TYR A 122 -5.38 23.91 -3.97
C TYR A 122 -3.92 23.53 -3.72
N LEU A 123 -3.21 24.38 -2.98
CA LEU A 123 -1.87 24.08 -2.44
C LEU A 123 -1.96 23.44 -1.06
N HIS A 124 -3.15 23.30 -0.47
CA HIS A 124 -3.40 22.72 0.84
C HIS A 124 -2.46 23.29 1.93
N ALA A 125 -2.22 24.60 1.89
CA ALA A 125 -1.37 25.33 2.83
C ALA A 125 -2.20 26.42 3.53
N HIS A 126 -1.94 26.66 4.81
CA HIS A 126 -2.62 27.69 5.59
C HIS A 126 -1.74 28.92 5.75
N VAL A 127 -1.89 29.89 4.85
CA VAL A 127 -1.14 31.12 4.97
C VAL A 127 -2.05 32.20 5.55
N ARG A 128 -1.59 32.81 6.64
CA ARG A 128 -2.18 34.04 7.16
C ARG A 128 -1.39 35.19 6.55
N PHE A 129 -2.06 35.96 5.71
CA PHE A 129 -1.51 37.18 5.17
C PHE A 129 -2.01 38.36 6.01
N GLU A 130 -1.16 39.34 6.28
CA GLU A 130 -1.51 40.51 7.10
C GLU A 130 -2.17 41.63 6.29
N PHE A 131 -2.30 41.47 4.97
CA PHE A 131 -2.68 42.49 4.00
C PHE A 131 -4.13 43.00 4.03
N GLN A 132 -5.02 42.46 4.85
CA GLN A 132 -6.43 42.88 4.85
C GLN A 132 -6.78 43.62 6.13
N ASP A 133 -7.33 44.82 5.99
CA ASP A 133 -8.03 45.62 7.03
C ASP A 133 -9.24 44.88 7.66
N ALA A 134 -9.42 43.58 7.39
CA ALA A 134 -10.40 42.76 8.04
C ALA A 134 -9.93 42.48 9.47
N ASP A 135 -10.75 42.86 10.45
CA ASP A 135 -10.51 42.75 11.90
C ASP A 135 -10.08 41.35 12.42
N GLU A 136 -10.06 40.32 11.57
CA GLU A 136 -9.49 39.00 11.88
C GLU A 136 -8.74 38.45 10.66
N GLY A 137 -7.41 38.39 10.72
CA GLY A 137 -6.58 37.82 9.66
C GLY A 137 -6.95 36.35 9.36
N GLN A 138 -7.74 36.15 8.30
CA GLN A 138 -8.23 34.82 7.92
C GLN A 138 -7.11 34.01 7.26
N TYR A 139 -6.98 32.75 7.67
CA TYR A 139 -6.17 31.78 6.95
C TYR A 139 -6.89 31.40 5.66
N ARG A 140 -6.15 31.37 4.55
CA ARG A 140 -6.66 30.90 3.25
C ARG A 140 -5.62 30.06 2.53
N ASP A 141 -6.06 29.29 1.54
CA ASP A 141 -5.19 28.48 0.70
C ASP A 141 -4.71 29.31 -0.51
N PRO A 142 -3.41 29.62 -0.63
CA PRO A 142 -2.86 30.38 -1.76
C PRO A 142 -3.12 29.75 -3.13
N GLY A 143 -3.38 28.43 -3.21
CA GLY A 143 -3.61 27.75 -4.49
C GLY A 143 -4.87 28.21 -5.23
N THR A 144 -5.81 28.87 -4.54
CA THR A 144 -6.98 29.46 -5.19
C THR A 144 -6.70 30.81 -5.84
N ASP A 145 -5.52 31.41 -5.61
CA ASP A 145 -5.18 32.71 -6.17
C ASP A 145 -4.82 32.61 -7.64
N PRO A 146 -5.31 33.55 -8.48
CA PRO A 146 -4.76 33.75 -9.80
C PRO A 146 -3.24 33.92 -9.71
N ASN A 147 -2.51 33.27 -10.61
CA ASN A 147 -1.06 33.28 -10.57
C ASN A 147 -0.44 33.24 -11.97
N VAL A 148 0.78 33.76 -12.04
CA VAL A 148 1.62 33.79 -13.23
C VAL A 148 2.85 32.95 -12.94
N PHE A 149 3.15 32.00 -13.82
CA PHE A 149 4.41 31.28 -13.77
C PHE A 149 5.54 32.22 -14.18
N TRP A 150 6.29 32.72 -13.19
CA TRP A 150 7.32 33.73 -13.35
C TRP A 150 8.61 33.14 -13.90
N GLY A 151 9.04 31.99 -13.37
CA GLY A 151 10.36 31.47 -13.70
C GLY A 151 10.74 30.18 -13.00
N VAL A 152 11.99 29.79 -13.19
CA VAL A 152 12.61 28.66 -12.48
C VAL A 152 13.88 29.09 -11.75
N CYS A 153 14.19 28.43 -10.65
CA CYS A 153 15.41 28.64 -9.89
C CYS A 153 16.06 27.32 -9.43
N GLY A 154 17.21 27.44 -8.77
CA GLY A 154 18.02 26.33 -8.29
C GLY A 154 18.83 25.66 -9.42
N ALA A 155 19.88 24.94 -9.03
CA ALA A 155 20.80 24.30 -9.97
C ALA A 155 20.11 23.26 -10.88
N SER A 156 19.02 22.66 -10.43
CA SER A 156 18.23 21.69 -11.20
C SER A 156 17.30 22.33 -12.22
N GLY A 157 17.01 23.63 -12.11
CA GLY A 157 15.97 24.33 -12.88
C GLY A 157 14.55 23.77 -12.67
N ARG A 158 14.34 22.99 -11.59
CA ARG A 158 13.05 22.34 -11.28
C ARG A 158 12.20 23.13 -10.30
N HIS A 159 12.79 24.04 -9.53
CA HIS A 159 12.05 24.88 -8.59
C HIS A 159 11.29 25.94 -9.38
N ARG A 160 10.05 26.20 -8.96
CA ARG A 160 9.12 27.08 -9.69
C ARG A 160 8.90 28.35 -8.91
N ILE A 161 8.96 29.49 -9.59
CA ILE A 161 8.62 30.79 -9.03
C ILE A 161 7.29 31.22 -9.66
N HIS A 162 6.38 31.66 -8.81
CA HIS A 162 5.08 32.18 -9.19
C HIS A 162 4.88 33.57 -8.60
N LEU A 163 4.27 34.44 -9.39
CA LEU A 163 3.68 35.69 -8.93
C LEU A 163 2.21 35.43 -8.63
N MET A 164 1.80 35.65 -7.39
CA MET A 164 0.44 35.42 -6.91
C MET A 164 -0.33 36.74 -6.90
N LEU A 165 -1.55 36.75 -7.45
CA LEU A 165 -2.35 37.95 -7.73
C LEU A 165 -3.75 37.83 -7.11
N PRO A 166 -3.88 37.91 -5.77
CA PRO A 166 -5.15 37.65 -5.09
C PRO A 166 -6.26 38.65 -5.44
N ASP A 167 -5.93 39.90 -5.79
CA ASP A 167 -6.91 40.93 -6.10
C ASP A 167 -7.61 40.72 -7.46
N VAL A 168 -7.03 39.92 -8.36
CA VAL A 168 -7.64 39.60 -9.66
C VAL A 168 -8.94 38.79 -9.49
N ALA A 169 -9.05 37.97 -8.43
CA ALA A 169 -10.25 37.17 -8.17
C ALA A 169 -11.39 37.96 -7.50
N ASN A 170 -11.08 39.11 -6.90
CA ASN A 170 -12.05 39.92 -6.15
C ASN A 170 -12.77 40.95 -7.03
N ASP A 171 -12.27 41.22 -8.24
CA ASP A 171 -12.87 42.21 -9.13
C ASP A 171 -14.16 41.66 -9.77
N ALA A 172 -15.20 42.49 -9.82
CA ALA A 172 -16.50 42.11 -10.37
C ALA A 172 -16.43 41.79 -11.88
N ASN A 173 -15.34 42.21 -12.52
CA ASN A 173 -14.97 41.86 -13.88
C ASN A 173 -13.70 41.00 -13.82
N GLU A 174 -13.85 39.68 -13.60
CA GLU A 174 -12.72 38.73 -13.66
C GLU A 174 -11.91 38.98 -14.95
N ILE A 175 -10.75 39.62 -14.82
CA ILE A 175 -9.85 39.83 -15.96
C ILE A 175 -9.16 38.48 -16.22
N PRO A 176 -9.29 37.91 -17.44
CA PRO A 176 -8.55 36.70 -17.76
C PRO A 176 -7.06 36.91 -17.54
N ILE A 177 -6.41 36.00 -16.80
CA ILE A 177 -4.97 36.12 -16.45
C ILE A 177 -4.08 36.37 -17.67
N GLN A 178 -4.45 35.79 -18.81
CA GLN A 178 -3.78 35.94 -20.11
C GLN A 178 -3.82 37.37 -20.66
N ASP A 179 -4.82 38.16 -20.30
CA ASP A 179 -4.96 39.56 -20.73
C ASP A 179 -4.09 40.49 -19.87
N LEU A 180 -3.60 40.03 -18.71
CA LEU A 180 -2.65 40.77 -17.87
C LEU A 180 -1.19 40.64 -18.32
N TYR A 181 -0.85 39.65 -19.15
CA TYR A 181 0.54 39.40 -19.56
C TYR A 181 1.22 40.55 -20.30
N PRO A 182 0.55 41.32 -21.19
CA PRO A 182 1.16 42.51 -21.76
C PRO A 182 1.61 43.51 -20.69
N LEU A 183 0.77 43.77 -19.68
CA LEU A 183 1.10 44.68 -18.57
C LEU A 183 2.23 44.14 -17.70
N ILE A 184 2.21 42.85 -17.39
CA ILE A 184 3.28 42.18 -16.65
C ILE A 184 4.61 42.25 -17.43
N TYR A 185 4.57 42.06 -18.75
CA TYR A 185 5.74 42.17 -19.60
C TYR A 185 6.28 43.61 -19.65
N ASP A 186 5.40 44.59 -19.76
CA ASP A 186 5.79 46.01 -19.73
C ASP A 186 6.50 46.35 -18.41
N ALA A 187 5.99 45.82 -17.27
CA ALA A 187 6.66 45.92 -15.98
C ALA A 187 8.03 45.23 -15.98
N ILE A 188 8.14 44.00 -16.49
CA ILE A 188 9.43 43.29 -16.65
C ILE A 188 10.43 44.13 -17.45
N TYR A 189 10.01 44.67 -18.59
CA TYR A 189 10.88 45.42 -19.48
C TYR A 189 11.33 46.74 -18.85
N ALA A 190 10.43 47.47 -18.19
CA ALA A 190 10.74 48.70 -17.46
C ALA A 190 11.70 48.44 -16.28
N THR A 191 11.55 47.32 -15.58
CA THR A 191 12.50 46.88 -14.54
C THR A 191 13.87 46.59 -15.16
N ALA A 192 13.94 45.90 -16.29
CA ALA A 192 15.19 45.65 -16.99
C ALA A 192 15.90 46.94 -17.43
N GLN A 193 15.15 47.96 -17.88
CA GLN A 193 15.70 49.29 -18.18
C GLN A 193 16.28 50.00 -16.97
N THR A 194 15.73 49.75 -15.79
CA THR A 194 16.14 50.40 -14.54
C THR A 194 17.35 49.70 -13.93
N ILE A 195 17.33 48.37 -13.85
CA ILE A 195 18.31 47.57 -13.11
C ILE A 195 19.46 47.07 -13.97
N ILE A 196 19.23 46.78 -15.26
CA ILE A 196 20.23 46.26 -16.20
C ILE A 196 20.14 46.92 -17.60
N PRO A 197 20.24 48.26 -17.67
CA PRO A 197 20.07 49.02 -18.91
C PRO A 197 20.97 48.50 -20.06
N GLU A 198 22.19 48.07 -19.75
CA GLU A 198 23.15 47.53 -20.71
C GLU A 198 22.66 46.25 -21.43
N ASN A 199 21.82 45.46 -20.77
CA ASN A 199 21.32 44.19 -21.29
C ASN A 199 20.02 44.33 -22.06
N THR A 200 19.35 45.48 -21.99
CA THR A 200 18.04 45.74 -22.64
C THR A 200 18.07 45.56 -24.15
N SER A 201 19.25 45.71 -24.78
CA SER A 201 19.46 45.42 -26.21
C SER A 201 19.09 43.98 -26.62
N SER A 202 19.07 43.05 -25.66
CA SER A 202 18.67 41.66 -25.87
C SER A 202 17.18 41.39 -25.60
N TRP A 203 16.42 42.38 -25.11
CA TRP A 203 15.01 42.25 -24.75
C TRP A 203 14.15 42.94 -25.80
N ASN A 204 12.99 42.36 -26.08
CA ASN A 204 12.03 42.99 -26.98
C ASN A 204 11.25 44.08 -26.23
N PRO A 205 10.96 45.24 -26.85
CA PRO A 205 10.30 46.34 -26.16
C PRO A 205 8.80 46.12 -25.92
N THR A 206 8.18 45.13 -26.55
CA THR A 206 6.75 44.82 -26.39
C THR A 206 6.53 43.32 -26.25
N TYR A 207 5.45 42.95 -25.56
CA TYR A 207 5.06 41.54 -25.42
C TYR A 207 4.82 40.84 -26.76
N GLN A 208 4.20 41.54 -27.73
CA GLN A 208 3.95 40.99 -29.06
C GLN A 208 5.26 40.66 -29.80
N ALA A 209 6.26 41.53 -29.73
CA ALA A 209 7.57 41.27 -30.33
C ALA A 209 8.27 40.07 -29.66
N GLU A 210 8.08 39.88 -28.34
CA GLU A 210 8.59 38.71 -27.64
C GLU A 210 7.87 37.41 -28.05
N LEU A 211 6.55 37.46 -28.25
CA LEU A 211 5.79 36.33 -28.80
C LEU A 211 6.25 35.98 -30.22
N ASP A 212 6.41 36.97 -31.09
CA ASP A 212 6.86 36.77 -32.47
C ASP A 212 8.25 36.15 -32.52
N ARG A 213 9.17 36.63 -31.67
CA ARG A 213 10.51 36.06 -31.53
C ARG A 213 10.44 34.61 -31.04
N THR A 214 9.63 34.34 -30.02
CA THR A 214 9.52 33.00 -29.41
C THR A 214 8.89 32.00 -30.38
N ALA A 215 7.94 32.43 -31.20
CA ALA A 215 7.32 31.61 -32.24
C ALA A 215 8.33 31.07 -33.25
N GLN A 216 9.41 31.81 -33.55
CA GLN A 216 10.45 31.38 -34.49
C GLN A 216 11.28 30.19 -33.99
N PHE A 217 11.37 29.99 -32.68
CA PHE A 217 12.14 28.89 -32.07
C PHE A 217 11.32 27.62 -31.84
N THR A 218 10.02 27.63 -32.18
CA THR A 218 9.15 26.48 -31.97
C THR A 218 9.49 25.34 -32.92
N ASN A 219 10.21 24.33 -32.42
CA ASN A 219 10.18 23.01 -33.04
C ASN A 219 8.72 22.53 -32.97
N ARG A 220 8.14 22.11 -34.11
CA ARG A 220 6.68 21.85 -34.34
C ARG A 220 5.91 21.01 -33.29
N ALA A 221 6.58 20.48 -32.26
CA ALA A 221 5.99 19.70 -31.17
C ALA A 221 5.95 20.42 -29.80
N VAL A 222 6.75 21.46 -29.53
CA VAL A 222 6.80 22.13 -28.22
C VAL A 222 7.03 23.64 -28.42
N GLN A 223 6.17 24.48 -27.83
CA GLN A 223 6.45 25.90 -27.73
C GLN A 223 7.71 26.08 -26.88
N THR A 224 8.81 26.55 -27.49
CA THR A 224 9.99 27.00 -26.76
C THR A 224 9.60 28.15 -25.86
N GLU A 225 9.89 28.04 -24.57
CA GLU A 225 9.73 29.14 -23.63
C GLU A 225 10.89 30.11 -23.83
N SER A 226 10.59 31.41 -23.92
CA SER A 226 11.65 32.40 -23.81
C SER A 226 12.07 32.52 -22.34
N ARG A 227 13.39 32.47 -22.12
CA ARG A 227 13.99 32.61 -20.79
C ARG A 227 15.08 33.66 -20.78
N LYS A 228 15.16 34.39 -19.67
CA LYS A 228 16.17 35.38 -19.38
C LYS A 228 16.78 35.07 -18.01
N CYS A 229 18.09 34.78 -17.99
CA CYS A 229 18.78 34.53 -16.74
C CYS A 229 19.01 35.85 -16.01
N ILE A 230 18.57 35.92 -14.76
CA ILE A 230 18.83 37.03 -13.84
C ILE A 230 19.94 36.59 -12.87
N PRO A 231 21.12 37.24 -12.91
CA PRO A 231 22.22 36.93 -12.01
C PRO A 231 21.88 37.18 -10.54
N GLU A 232 22.48 36.38 -9.66
CA GLU A 232 22.36 36.49 -8.19
C GLU A 232 22.59 37.91 -7.67
N LEU A 233 23.64 38.58 -8.15
CA LEU A 233 24.05 39.92 -7.67
C LEU A 233 22.94 40.98 -7.76
N ILE A 234 22.03 40.83 -8.72
CA ILE A 234 20.96 41.80 -8.99
C ILE A 234 19.56 41.20 -8.83
N GLY A 235 19.46 39.91 -8.53
CA GLY A 235 18.20 39.17 -8.58
C GLY A 235 17.14 39.74 -7.64
N GLN A 236 17.53 40.08 -6.41
CA GLN A 236 16.63 40.70 -5.44
C GLN A 236 16.21 42.11 -5.88
N ALA A 237 17.17 42.97 -6.26
CA ALA A 237 16.86 44.33 -6.72
C ALA A 237 15.95 44.35 -7.96
N PHE A 238 16.14 43.40 -8.89
CA PHE A 238 15.25 43.22 -10.03
C PHE A 238 13.84 42.81 -9.59
N ALA A 239 13.71 41.82 -8.72
CA ALA A 239 12.41 41.34 -8.27
C ALA A 239 11.63 42.40 -7.46
N ASP A 240 12.32 43.18 -6.62
CA ASP A 240 11.73 44.25 -5.81
C ASP A 240 11.21 45.39 -6.71
N GLU A 241 12.05 45.90 -7.63
CA GLU A 241 11.64 46.93 -8.61
C GLU A 241 10.50 46.45 -9.50
N PHE A 242 10.50 45.18 -9.91
CA PHE A 242 9.38 44.60 -10.64
C PHE A 242 8.10 44.56 -9.80
N MET A 243 8.18 44.15 -8.54
CA MET A 243 7.02 44.09 -7.65
C MET A 243 6.43 45.47 -7.38
N ASP A 244 7.27 46.51 -7.26
CA ASP A 244 6.81 47.90 -7.11
C ASP A 244 5.98 48.32 -8.33
N LYS A 245 6.45 48.05 -9.55
CA LYS A 245 5.68 48.32 -10.78
C LYS A 245 4.38 47.52 -10.85
N ILE A 246 4.37 46.26 -10.41
CA ILE A 246 3.14 45.47 -10.33
C ILE A 246 2.14 46.10 -9.36
N ARG A 247 2.60 46.58 -8.20
CA ARG A 247 1.77 47.20 -7.17
C ARG A 247 1.23 48.59 -7.55
N GLU A 248 1.76 49.23 -8.59
CA GLU A 248 1.13 50.43 -9.20
C GLU A 248 -0.23 50.11 -9.84
N HIS A 249 -0.48 48.85 -10.20
CA HIS A 249 -1.77 48.41 -10.70
C HIS A 249 -2.71 48.02 -9.55
N SER A 250 -3.98 48.40 -9.65
CA SER A 250 -4.98 48.10 -8.63
C SER A 250 -5.13 46.60 -8.33
N TRP A 251 -4.97 45.75 -9.34
CA TRP A 251 -5.01 44.28 -9.23
C TRP A 251 -3.71 43.65 -8.71
N GLY A 252 -2.63 44.43 -8.60
CA GLY A 252 -1.32 43.99 -8.13
C GLY A 252 -0.99 44.45 -6.72
N THR A 253 -1.85 45.23 -6.07
CA THR A 253 -1.63 45.84 -4.74
C THR A 253 -1.14 44.82 -3.71
N HIS A 254 -1.83 43.67 -3.60
CA HIS A 254 -1.48 42.61 -2.66
C HIS A 254 -0.74 41.44 -3.32
N ALA A 255 0.00 41.71 -4.41
CA ALA A 255 0.81 40.69 -5.06
C ALA A 255 1.95 40.23 -4.14
N TYR A 256 2.23 38.92 -4.20
CA TYR A 256 3.28 38.27 -3.42
C TYR A 256 3.95 37.13 -4.20
N TRP A 257 5.09 36.68 -3.71
CA TRP A 257 5.88 35.61 -4.29
C TRP A 257 5.53 34.25 -3.70
N PHE A 258 5.47 33.24 -4.57
CA PHE A 258 5.41 31.85 -4.18
C PHE A 258 6.53 31.06 -4.88
N ILE A 259 7.33 30.34 -4.09
CA ILE A 259 8.32 29.40 -4.61
C ILE A 259 7.93 27.98 -4.20
N GLN A 260 7.97 27.08 -5.18
CA GLN A 260 7.83 25.65 -4.97
C GLN A 260 9.15 24.94 -5.26
N ILE A 261 9.79 24.44 -4.22
CA ILE A 261 10.94 23.53 -4.33
C ILE A 261 10.42 22.14 -4.66
N ARG A 262 10.99 21.51 -5.69
CA ARG A 262 10.58 20.19 -6.19
C ARG A 262 11.79 19.32 -6.45
N GLY A 263 11.60 18.01 -6.24
CA GLY A 263 12.59 16.99 -6.56
C GLY A 263 13.73 16.88 -5.55
N ALA A 264 13.45 17.21 -4.28
CA ALA A 264 14.40 17.11 -3.17
C ALA A 264 14.37 15.73 -2.48
N LYS A 265 13.41 14.87 -2.86
CA LYS A 265 13.17 13.55 -2.27
C LYS A 265 14.43 12.69 -2.16
N ASP A 266 15.06 12.39 -3.30
CA ASP A 266 16.20 11.47 -3.34
C ASP A 266 17.46 12.10 -2.71
N ASP A 267 17.55 13.43 -2.70
CA ASP A 267 18.68 14.18 -2.14
C ASP A 267 18.62 14.24 -0.60
N THR A 268 17.46 13.99 0.00
CA THR A 268 17.22 14.18 1.44
C THR A 268 16.83 12.89 2.16
N ARG A 269 16.91 11.75 1.48
CA ARG A 269 16.51 10.44 2.02
C ARG A 269 17.53 9.90 3.02
N HIS A 270 17.08 9.56 4.22
CA HIS A 270 17.93 9.02 5.30
C HIS A 270 17.14 8.13 6.27
N HIS A 271 17.85 7.41 7.17
CA HIS A 271 17.26 6.53 8.18
C HIS A 271 17.00 7.21 9.54
N GLY A 272 17.67 8.35 9.80
CA GLY A 272 17.56 9.10 11.05
C GLY A 272 16.41 10.11 11.06
N PRO A 273 16.26 10.90 12.15
CA PRO A 273 15.41 12.08 12.16
C PRO A 273 15.96 13.18 11.26
N ILE A 274 15.07 14.05 10.77
CA ILE A 274 15.42 15.25 10.00
C ILE A 274 16.09 16.25 10.92
N ASP A 275 17.30 16.64 10.55
CA ASP A 275 18.11 17.61 11.26
C ASP A 275 18.16 18.98 10.53
N ASP A 276 18.84 19.94 11.15
CA ASP A 276 19.02 21.26 10.54
C ASP A 276 19.83 21.19 9.26
N ALA A 277 20.77 20.25 9.12
CA ALA A 277 21.57 20.13 7.91
C ALA A 277 20.69 19.77 6.71
N THR A 278 19.77 18.83 6.88
CA THR A 278 18.79 18.43 5.86
C THR A 278 17.87 19.59 5.47
N ILE A 279 17.31 20.30 6.47
CA ILE A 279 16.48 21.48 6.23
C ILE A 279 17.27 22.59 5.52
N ASN A 280 18.51 22.83 5.96
CA ASN A 280 19.38 23.86 5.39
C ASN A 280 19.78 23.54 3.96
N HIS A 281 19.97 22.26 3.64
CA HIS A 281 20.27 21.82 2.28
C HIS A 281 19.12 22.14 1.32
N ILE A 282 17.88 21.84 1.70
CA ILE A 282 16.70 22.07 0.84
C ILE A 282 16.40 23.55 0.70
N LEU A 283 16.48 24.27 1.81
CA LEU A 283 16.23 25.71 1.85
C LEU A 283 17.50 26.51 1.51
N GLN A 284 18.45 25.90 0.79
CA GLN A 284 19.62 26.60 0.29
C GLN A 284 19.14 27.74 -0.61
N ASN A 285 19.67 28.94 -0.37
CA ASN A 285 19.32 30.19 -1.03
C ASN A 285 17.91 30.75 -0.73
N ILE A 286 17.11 30.12 0.14
CA ILE A 286 15.84 30.70 0.59
C ILE A 286 16.09 31.73 1.69
N ILE A 287 15.58 32.94 1.51
CA ILE A 287 15.55 33.97 2.55
C ILE A 287 14.41 33.67 3.50
N ARG A 288 14.73 33.17 4.70
CA ARG A 288 13.72 32.64 5.64
C ARG A 288 13.02 33.72 6.45
N HIS A 289 13.65 34.88 6.65
CA HIS A 289 13.05 35.97 7.41
C HIS A 289 11.72 36.37 6.76
N GLN A 290 10.65 36.45 7.57
CA GLN A 290 9.28 36.75 7.13
C GLN A 290 8.65 35.79 6.10
N SER A 291 9.36 34.71 5.70
CA SER A 291 8.79 33.70 4.82
C SER A 291 7.89 32.75 5.60
N VAL A 292 6.71 32.47 5.04
CA VAL A 292 5.88 31.35 5.49
C VAL A 292 6.29 30.11 4.73
N ILE A 293 6.91 29.15 5.41
CA ILE A 293 7.50 27.95 4.81
C ILE A 293 6.77 26.70 5.29
N PHE A 294 6.33 25.88 4.34
CA PHE A 294 5.85 24.52 4.58
C PHE A 294 6.81 23.52 3.94
N LEU A 295 7.04 22.40 4.63
CA LEU A 295 7.81 21.26 4.15
C LEU A 295 6.87 20.07 3.97
N ASP A 296 7.02 19.35 2.85
CA ASP A 296 6.35 18.07 2.64
C ASP A 296 7.25 16.97 3.21
N MET A 297 6.97 16.57 4.44
CA MET A 297 7.73 15.58 5.22
C MET A 297 7.28 14.18 4.83
N GLY A 298 8.18 13.36 4.31
CA GLY A 298 7.88 12.00 3.85
C GLY A 298 8.43 10.91 4.77
N LEU A 299 7.66 9.84 4.91
CA LEU A 299 8.06 8.57 5.50
C LEU A 299 7.82 7.45 4.49
N GLU A 300 8.75 6.50 4.38
CA GLU A 300 8.55 5.27 3.60
C GLU A 300 8.83 4.05 4.46
N ILE A 301 7.87 3.13 4.44
CA ILE A 301 7.94 1.87 5.17
C ILE A 301 8.43 0.79 4.22
N HIS A 302 9.65 0.32 4.41
CA HIS A 302 10.25 -0.75 3.62
C HIS A 302 10.21 -2.05 4.43
N LEU A 303 9.70 -3.11 3.80
CA LEU A 303 9.68 -4.46 4.35
C LEU A 303 10.79 -5.30 3.69
N PRO A 304 11.09 -6.50 4.23
CA PRO A 304 12.09 -7.40 3.65
C PRO A 304 11.73 -7.79 2.21
N GLU A 305 12.77 -8.21 1.46
CA GLU A 305 12.61 -8.61 0.07
C GLU A 305 11.45 -9.61 -0.11
N GLY A 306 10.63 -9.38 -1.13
CA GLY A 306 9.47 -10.20 -1.44
C GLY A 306 8.16 -9.73 -0.79
N TYR A 307 8.20 -8.79 0.17
CA TYR A 307 7.00 -8.19 0.77
C TYR A 307 6.83 -6.71 0.40
N ALA A 308 5.57 -6.34 0.16
CA ALA A 308 5.10 -4.99 -0.02
C ALA A 308 4.42 -4.52 1.26
N SER A 309 4.64 -3.28 1.67
CA SER A 309 3.82 -2.63 2.69
C SER A 309 2.64 -1.96 2.01
N MET A 310 1.43 -2.24 2.50
CA MET A 310 0.17 -1.71 1.99
C MET A 310 -0.62 -1.11 3.14
N PRO A 311 -1.10 0.14 3.07
CA PRO A 311 -1.87 0.73 4.15
C PRO A 311 -3.18 -0.02 4.36
N ALA A 312 -3.41 -0.46 5.60
CA ALA A 312 -4.60 -1.19 6.00
C ALA A 312 -5.79 -0.26 6.07
N ARG A 313 -6.91 -0.71 5.53
CA ARG A 313 -8.12 0.09 5.49
C ARG A 313 -9.10 -0.28 6.60
N ALA A 314 -9.14 0.60 7.59
CA ALA A 314 -10.28 0.87 8.45
C ALA A 314 -10.20 2.36 8.82
N VAL A 315 -11.33 3.02 9.10
CA VAL A 315 -11.27 4.45 9.49
C VAL A 315 -10.36 4.62 10.70
N GLU A 316 -10.42 3.70 11.65
CA GLU A 316 -9.57 3.67 12.84
C GLU A 316 -8.10 3.40 12.50
N CYS A 317 -7.80 2.56 11.50
CA CYS A 317 -6.42 2.29 11.10
C CYS A 317 -5.76 3.52 10.46
N HIS A 318 -6.51 4.32 9.70
CA HIS A 318 -5.95 5.52 9.08
C HIS A 318 -5.69 6.64 10.09
N SER A 319 -6.56 6.79 11.09
CA SER A 319 -6.34 7.73 12.18
C SER A 319 -5.19 7.31 13.09
N GLU A 320 -5.13 6.03 13.47
CA GLU A 320 -4.00 5.43 14.18
C GLU A 320 -2.70 5.55 13.38
N LEU A 321 -2.73 5.39 12.05
CA LEU A 321 -1.56 5.58 11.19
C LEU A 321 -1.02 7.02 11.26
N ALA A 322 -1.90 8.02 11.27
CA ALA A 322 -1.52 9.43 11.40
C ALA A 322 -1.02 9.77 12.82
N GLU A 323 -1.61 9.15 13.85
CA GLU A 323 -1.16 9.25 15.24
C GLU A 323 0.26 8.70 15.39
N ILE A 324 0.51 7.48 14.90
CA ILE A 324 1.83 6.84 14.93
C ILE A 324 2.86 7.71 14.20
N ALA A 325 2.55 8.12 12.97
CA ALA A 325 3.49 8.82 12.11
C ALA A 325 3.82 10.25 12.58
N TRP A 326 2.82 11.01 13.06
CA TRP A 326 2.94 12.45 13.27
C TRP A 326 2.31 12.97 14.56
N ASN A 327 1.86 12.08 15.46
CA ASN A 327 1.25 12.40 16.75
C ASN A 327 -0.01 13.29 16.61
N ILE A 328 -0.85 12.95 15.64
CA ILE A 328 -2.15 13.58 15.35
C ILE A 328 -3.22 12.85 16.16
N ASP A 329 -4.03 13.58 16.93
CA ASP A 329 -5.09 13.00 17.77
C ASP A 329 -6.17 12.35 16.87
N PRO A 330 -6.41 11.03 16.98
CA PRO A 330 -7.36 10.30 16.14
C PRO A 330 -8.82 10.73 16.37
N GLY A 331 -9.14 11.38 17.50
CA GLY A 331 -10.51 11.78 17.85
C GLY A 331 -10.91 13.16 17.36
N ARG A 332 -10.19 14.21 17.77
CA ARG A 332 -10.60 15.62 17.52
C ARG A 332 -10.35 16.11 16.11
N GLU A 333 -9.39 15.52 15.41
CA GLU A 333 -8.82 16.08 14.18
C GLU A 333 -9.36 15.38 12.91
N TRP A 334 -10.11 14.29 13.07
CA TRP A 334 -10.62 13.43 12.00
C TRP A 334 -12.11 13.69 11.68
N ASP A 335 -12.40 14.82 11.03
CA ASP A 335 -13.74 15.09 10.49
C ASP A 335 -13.90 14.55 9.05
N TYR A 336 -15.00 13.82 8.81
CA TYR A 336 -15.26 13.10 7.55
C TYR A 336 -15.26 13.97 6.29
N GLY A 337 -15.65 15.24 6.38
CA GLY A 337 -15.64 16.16 5.22
C GLY A 337 -14.24 16.52 4.71
N LEU A 338 -13.18 16.17 5.45
CA LEU A 338 -11.79 16.48 5.12
C LEU A 338 -10.99 15.23 4.70
N TYR A 339 -11.55 14.05 4.94
CA TYR A 339 -10.91 12.76 4.73
C TYR A 339 -11.41 12.10 3.44
N GLN A 340 -10.50 11.55 2.64
CA GLN A 340 -10.83 10.83 1.42
C GLN A 340 -10.00 9.54 1.33
N PRO A 341 -10.63 8.35 1.31
CA PRO A 341 -9.91 7.11 1.09
C PRO A 341 -9.50 6.98 -0.38
N ASP A 342 -8.30 6.45 -0.60
CA ASP A 342 -7.71 6.16 -1.91
C ASP A 342 -7.53 4.65 -2.07
N VAL A 343 -8.62 3.96 -2.44
CA VAL A 343 -8.67 2.50 -2.58
C VAL A 343 -7.60 1.99 -3.55
N TRP A 344 -6.84 0.97 -3.14
CA TRP A 344 -5.80 0.40 -3.99
C TRP A 344 -6.37 -0.69 -4.91
N ALA A 345 -6.33 -0.45 -6.22
CA ALA A 345 -6.69 -1.43 -7.26
C ALA A 345 -8.03 -2.16 -7.02
N GLY A 346 -8.97 -1.51 -6.34
CA GLY A 346 -10.27 -2.04 -5.99
C GLY A 346 -10.31 -3.14 -4.94
N VAL A 347 -9.31 -3.26 -4.06
CA VAL A 347 -9.34 -4.13 -2.87
C VAL A 347 -9.81 -3.29 -1.67
N ALA A 348 -10.86 -3.72 -0.98
CA ALA A 348 -11.47 -2.91 0.07
C ALA A 348 -10.61 -2.79 1.33
N ASP A 349 -9.83 -3.83 1.64
CA ASP A 349 -8.97 -3.88 2.83
C ASP A 349 -7.67 -3.07 2.68
N ILE A 350 -7.40 -2.53 1.48
CA ILE A 350 -6.21 -1.72 1.20
C ILE A 350 -6.61 -0.36 0.66
N ALA A 351 -6.25 0.69 1.39
CA ALA A 351 -6.40 2.05 0.89
C ALA A 351 -5.35 2.97 1.49
N GLY A 352 -4.85 3.87 0.65
CA GLY A 352 -4.28 5.10 1.17
C GLY A 352 -5.38 6.05 1.61
N PHE A 353 -5.00 7.27 1.98
CA PHE A 353 -5.97 8.33 2.22
C PHE A 353 -5.35 9.71 2.05
N ARG A 354 -6.23 10.71 2.01
CA ARG A 354 -5.87 12.11 2.10
C ARG A 354 -6.70 12.78 3.17
N CYS A 355 -6.06 13.64 3.96
CA CYS A 355 -6.74 14.52 4.88
C CYS A 355 -6.34 15.95 4.56
N ASN A 356 -7.31 16.80 4.25
CA ASN A 356 -7.07 18.21 3.98
C ASN A 356 -7.59 19.07 5.14
N TYR A 357 -6.67 19.61 5.93
CA TYR A 357 -7.03 20.48 7.05
C TYR A 357 -7.23 21.94 6.63
N SER A 358 -7.11 22.28 5.32
CA SER A 358 -7.00 23.66 4.77
C SER A 358 -8.03 24.70 5.22
N LYS A 359 -9.16 24.30 5.82
CA LYS A 359 -10.14 25.24 6.40
C LYS A 359 -9.74 25.75 7.79
N GLN A 360 -9.14 24.92 8.65
CA GLN A 360 -8.65 25.32 9.97
C GLN A 360 -7.46 24.43 10.38
N PRO A 361 -6.31 24.98 10.78
CA PRO A 361 -5.21 24.18 11.33
C PRO A 361 -5.67 23.57 12.65
N ARG A 362 -6.12 22.32 12.59
CA ARG A 362 -6.72 21.59 13.72
C ARG A 362 -5.71 20.78 14.51
N THR A 363 -4.58 20.48 13.89
CA THR A 363 -3.54 19.66 14.52
C THR A 363 -2.65 20.50 15.41
N GLN A 364 -2.16 19.91 16.51
CA GLN A 364 -1.23 20.57 17.44
C GLN A 364 0.02 21.12 16.71
N ASN A 365 0.46 20.41 15.66
CA ASN A 365 1.63 20.76 14.83
C ASN A 365 1.26 21.57 13.57
N ARG A 366 0.01 22.03 13.45
CA ARG A 366 -0.52 22.79 12.31
C ARG A 366 -0.25 22.15 10.94
N ILE A 367 -0.23 20.83 10.90
CA ILE A 367 -0.21 20.02 9.66
C ILE A 367 -1.44 20.41 8.84
N SER A 368 -1.21 20.83 7.60
CA SER A 368 -2.26 21.34 6.72
C SER A 368 -2.82 20.28 5.77
N TYR A 369 -2.03 19.25 5.48
CA TYR A 369 -2.37 18.21 4.54
C TYR A 369 -1.64 16.91 4.85
N ILE A 370 -2.32 15.78 4.68
CA ILE A 370 -1.75 14.45 4.77
C ILE A 370 -2.10 13.69 3.50
N GLN A 371 -1.16 12.88 3.04
CA GLN A 371 -1.36 11.93 1.97
C GLN A 371 -0.62 10.63 2.27
N VAL A 372 -1.36 9.51 2.29
CA VAL A 372 -0.82 8.17 2.40
C VAL A 372 -1.15 7.40 1.12
N TYR A 373 -0.16 6.76 0.52
CA TYR A 373 -0.32 6.02 -0.73
C TYR A 373 0.77 4.95 -0.92
N THR A 374 0.63 4.14 -1.96
CA THR A 374 1.62 3.14 -2.35
C THR A 374 2.45 3.60 -3.54
N THR A 375 3.76 3.31 -3.54
CA THR A 375 4.70 3.78 -4.58
C THR A 375 4.58 3.06 -5.92
N ASP A 376 3.91 1.91 -5.97
CA ASP A 376 3.67 1.14 -7.20
C ASP A 376 2.93 1.92 -8.30
N LYS A 377 2.18 2.95 -7.92
CA LYS A 377 1.52 3.86 -8.88
C LYS A 377 2.53 4.62 -9.72
N PHE A 378 3.70 5.00 -9.18
CA PHE A 378 4.72 5.75 -9.91
C PHE A 378 5.23 4.97 -11.13
N ALA A 379 5.44 3.66 -10.97
CA ALA A 379 5.91 2.79 -12.04
C ALA A 379 4.92 2.74 -13.21
N THR A 380 3.61 2.73 -12.94
CA THR A 380 2.57 2.58 -13.96
C THR A 380 2.01 3.90 -14.51
N TYR A 381 2.10 4.99 -13.75
CA TYR A 381 1.48 6.28 -14.10
C TYR A 381 2.01 6.88 -15.42
N ASN A 382 3.32 6.80 -15.64
CA ASN A 382 3.96 7.34 -16.84
C ASN A 382 3.54 6.60 -18.13
N ALA A 383 3.05 5.36 -18.00
CA ALA A 383 2.59 4.57 -19.13
C ALA A 383 1.22 5.02 -19.68
N SER A 384 0.42 5.75 -18.91
CA SER A 384 -0.99 6.04 -19.21
C SER A 384 -1.31 7.43 -19.76
N SER A 385 -0.31 8.23 -20.16
CA SER A 385 -0.45 9.67 -20.48
C SER A 385 -1.42 10.06 -21.63
N GLN A 386 -2.16 9.11 -22.23
CA GLN A 386 -3.16 9.36 -23.29
C GLN A 386 -4.47 8.55 -23.14
N GLY A 387 -4.80 8.10 -21.92
CA GLY A 387 -5.73 6.99 -21.63
C GLY A 387 -7.15 7.00 -22.22
N SER A 388 -8.03 7.94 -21.83
CA SER A 388 -9.48 7.72 -21.97
C SER A 388 -10.02 7.85 -23.41
N LYS A 389 -9.48 8.78 -24.21
CA LYS A 389 -9.95 9.00 -25.59
C LYS A 389 -9.53 7.88 -26.55
N ALA A 390 -8.47 7.13 -26.23
CA ALA A 390 -7.93 6.09 -27.10
C ALA A 390 -8.91 4.92 -27.28
N VAL A 391 -9.72 4.63 -26.25
CA VAL A 391 -10.67 3.50 -26.25
C VAL A 391 -11.78 3.68 -27.30
N LEU A 392 -12.26 4.92 -27.50
CA LEU A 392 -13.39 5.17 -28.41
C LEU A 392 -12.97 5.25 -29.88
N LYS A 393 -11.70 5.57 -30.13
CA LYS A 393 -11.16 5.75 -31.48
C LYS A 393 -10.72 4.43 -32.12
N MET A 394 -11.00 3.29 -31.50
CA MET A 394 -10.72 1.98 -32.07
C MET A 394 -11.60 1.73 -33.31
N ASN A 395 -10.94 1.60 -34.45
CA ASN A 395 -11.55 1.29 -35.75
C ASN A 395 -11.86 -0.20 -35.88
N GLY A 396 -11.24 -1.06 -35.08
CA GLY A 396 -11.53 -2.50 -35.05
C GLY A 396 -10.95 -3.23 -33.83
N PRO A 397 -11.27 -4.53 -33.66
CA PRO A 397 -10.78 -5.35 -32.56
C PRO A 397 -9.26 -5.56 -32.61
N ASP A 398 -8.65 -5.45 -33.80
CA ASP A 398 -7.21 -5.54 -34.01
C ASP A 398 -6.44 -4.34 -33.46
N ASP A 399 -7.12 -3.22 -33.19
CA ASP A 399 -6.50 -2.10 -32.51
C ASP A 399 -6.17 -2.52 -31.07
N VAL A 400 -4.95 -2.22 -30.65
CA VAL A 400 -4.56 -2.33 -29.24
C VAL A 400 -4.67 -0.94 -28.66
N VAL A 401 -5.47 -0.77 -27.59
CA VAL A 401 -5.47 0.48 -26.83
C VAL A 401 -4.07 0.66 -26.27
N THR A 402 -3.28 1.51 -26.93
CA THR A 402 -1.85 1.71 -26.64
C THR A 402 -1.61 2.01 -25.16
N PRO A 403 -2.42 2.86 -24.48
CA PRO A 403 -2.31 3.04 -23.03
C PRO A 403 -2.44 1.74 -22.22
N LEU A 404 -3.39 0.88 -22.55
CA LEU A 404 -3.61 -0.37 -21.83
C LEU A 404 -2.43 -1.32 -22.00
N ALA A 405 -1.97 -1.54 -23.23
CA ALA A 405 -0.83 -2.41 -23.49
C ALA A 405 0.46 -1.90 -22.84
N LYS A 406 0.68 -0.58 -22.83
CA LYS A 406 1.82 0.03 -22.11
C LYS A 406 1.73 -0.22 -20.61
N VAL A 407 0.57 0.03 -20.00
CA VAL A 407 0.36 -0.22 -18.56
C VAL A 407 0.53 -1.71 -18.24
N TYR A 408 -0.03 -2.61 -19.05
CA TYR A 408 0.15 -4.06 -18.90
C TYR A 408 1.62 -4.46 -18.96
N GLY A 409 2.35 -4.03 -20.02
CA GLY A 409 3.76 -4.37 -20.20
C GLY A 409 4.64 -3.87 -19.06
N VAL A 410 4.41 -2.64 -18.60
CA VAL A 410 5.12 -2.10 -17.44
C VAL A 410 4.77 -2.85 -16.16
N THR A 411 3.50 -3.20 -15.93
CA THR A 411 3.08 -3.98 -14.76
C THR A 411 3.72 -5.38 -14.77
N ALA A 412 3.77 -6.04 -15.93
CA ALA A 412 4.42 -7.33 -16.11
C ALA A 412 5.94 -7.27 -15.92
N ALA A 413 6.59 -6.19 -16.39
CA ALA A 413 8.01 -5.95 -16.16
C ALA A 413 8.31 -5.76 -14.67
N ASN A 414 7.48 -5.00 -13.95
CA ASN A 414 7.63 -4.81 -12.49
C ASN A 414 7.39 -6.11 -11.71
N GLN A 415 6.43 -6.94 -12.13
CA GLN A 415 6.25 -8.27 -11.56
C GLN A 415 7.50 -9.14 -11.72
N THR A 416 8.07 -9.15 -12.93
CA THR A 416 9.28 -9.93 -13.25
C THR A 416 10.48 -9.44 -12.46
N ALA A 417 10.64 -8.12 -12.34
CA ALA A 417 11.70 -7.48 -11.57
C ALA A 417 11.47 -7.56 -10.05
N LYS A 418 10.32 -8.09 -9.60
CA LYS A 418 9.89 -8.08 -8.19
C LYS A 418 9.99 -6.67 -7.58
N THR A 419 9.64 -5.64 -8.36
CA THR A 419 9.73 -4.24 -7.91
C THR A 419 8.97 -4.06 -6.61
N LEU A 420 9.66 -3.54 -5.59
CA LEU A 420 9.07 -3.31 -4.28
C LEU A 420 7.96 -2.27 -4.35
N THR A 421 6.86 -2.55 -3.66
CA THR A 421 5.76 -1.62 -3.41
C THR A 421 5.82 -1.20 -1.95
N VAL A 422 6.00 0.09 -1.70
CA VAL A 422 6.11 0.61 -0.32
C VAL A 422 4.98 1.59 -0.02
N THR A 423 4.62 1.67 1.26
CA THR A 423 3.68 2.66 1.79
C THR A 423 4.48 3.93 2.03
N ARG A 424 4.04 5.01 1.40
CA ARG A 424 4.56 6.35 1.58
C ARG A 424 3.53 7.19 2.31
N LEU A 425 3.98 7.90 3.32
CA LEU A 425 3.21 8.83 4.13
C LEU A 425 3.84 10.21 3.96
N GLU A 426 3.04 11.20 3.62
CA GLU A 426 3.47 12.59 3.43
C GLU A 426 2.59 13.51 4.27
N ALA A 427 3.22 14.41 5.01
CA ALA A 427 2.53 15.48 5.74
C ALA A 427 3.13 16.83 5.37
N ARG A 428 2.25 17.81 5.12
CA ARG A 428 2.64 19.21 4.90
C ARG A 428 2.70 19.93 6.23
N VAL A 429 3.92 20.26 6.66
CA VAL A 429 4.22 20.76 8.00
C VAL A 429 4.85 22.15 7.90
N PRO A 430 4.40 23.14 8.70
CA PRO A 430 5.12 24.41 8.79
C PRO A 430 6.54 24.20 9.31
N LEU A 431 7.52 24.94 8.77
CA LEU A 431 8.94 24.80 9.10
C LEU A 431 9.22 24.77 10.61
N MET A 432 8.52 25.61 11.38
CA MET A 432 8.67 25.70 12.84
C MET A 432 8.31 24.40 13.59
N TYR A 433 7.52 23.51 13.01
CA TYR A 433 7.11 22.22 13.60
C TYR A 433 7.79 21.01 12.94
N ALA A 434 8.61 21.21 11.90
CA ALA A 434 9.18 20.12 11.12
C ALA A 434 9.99 19.12 11.98
N LYS A 435 10.77 19.63 12.94
CA LYS A 435 11.52 18.79 13.88
C LYS A 435 10.61 18.05 14.86
N THR A 436 9.58 18.72 15.39
CA THR A 436 8.63 18.14 16.34
C THR A 436 7.85 16.98 15.74
N VAL A 437 7.45 17.12 14.47
CA VAL A 437 6.72 16.08 13.73
C VAL A 437 7.60 14.89 13.35
N ASN A 438 8.92 15.10 13.21
CA ASN A 438 9.85 14.01 12.89
C ASN A 438 10.35 13.30 14.16
N ARG A 439 9.63 12.24 14.53
CA ARG A 439 9.95 11.40 15.67
C ARG A 439 11.17 10.51 15.40
N ALA A 440 12.23 10.70 16.19
CA ALA A 440 13.49 9.97 16.05
C ALA A 440 13.35 8.49 16.46
N GLU A 441 12.48 8.21 17.42
CA GLU A 441 12.26 6.90 18.02
C GLU A 441 11.36 5.98 17.17
N LEU A 442 10.65 6.53 16.18
CA LEU A 442 9.68 5.81 15.36
C LEU A 442 10.34 4.66 14.58
N GLN A 443 9.78 3.45 14.73
CA GLN A 443 10.25 2.21 14.12
C GLN A 443 9.21 1.62 13.16
N VAL A 444 9.66 0.76 12.23
CA VAL A 444 8.74 0.02 11.32
C VAL A 444 7.76 -0.86 12.10
N SER A 445 8.18 -1.42 13.24
CA SER A 445 7.34 -2.28 14.08
C SER A 445 6.12 -1.60 14.68
N ASP A 446 6.12 -0.26 14.74
CA ASP A 446 5.01 0.52 15.28
C ASP A 446 3.82 0.51 14.32
N PHE A 447 4.08 0.31 13.02
CA PHE A 447 3.08 0.27 11.97
C PHE A 447 2.40 -1.09 11.79
N ARG A 448 2.76 -2.10 12.59
CA ARG A 448 2.29 -3.49 12.40
C ARG A 448 0.78 -3.64 12.50
N GLY A 449 0.05 -2.74 13.17
CA GLY A 449 -1.42 -2.80 13.30
C GLY A 449 -2.18 -2.15 12.14
N VAL A 450 -1.52 -1.28 11.38
CA VAL A 450 -2.13 -0.34 10.42
C VAL A 450 -1.58 -0.46 9.00
N ILE A 451 -0.59 -1.32 8.79
CA ILE A 451 -0.01 -1.67 7.49
C ILE A 451 -0.07 -3.19 7.32
N HIS A 452 -0.52 -3.63 6.15
CA HIS A 452 -0.42 -5.02 5.72
C HIS A 452 0.92 -5.28 5.04
N ALA A 453 1.57 -6.38 5.41
CA ALA A 453 2.68 -6.96 4.68
C ALA A 453 2.14 -7.99 3.68
N VAL A 454 2.16 -7.67 2.38
CA VAL A 454 1.59 -8.52 1.32
C VAL A 454 2.69 -8.98 0.38
N PRO A 455 2.75 -10.24 -0.08
CA PRO A 455 3.75 -10.65 -1.05
C PRO A 455 3.72 -9.78 -2.32
N VAL A 456 4.88 -9.27 -2.75
CA VAL A 456 5.03 -8.39 -3.93
C VAL A 456 4.44 -9.06 -5.18
N LYS A 457 4.64 -10.38 -5.31
CA LYS A 457 4.09 -11.17 -6.42
C LYS A 457 2.57 -11.10 -6.49
N THR A 458 1.88 -11.12 -5.35
CA THR A 458 0.42 -11.06 -5.25
C THR A 458 -0.08 -9.69 -5.70
N ILE A 459 0.58 -8.61 -5.25
CA ILE A 459 0.23 -7.22 -5.57
C ILE A 459 0.23 -6.98 -7.08
N TRP A 460 1.32 -7.34 -7.75
CA TRP A 460 1.42 -7.15 -9.20
C TRP A 460 0.57 -8.13 -10.00
N ALA A 461 0.46 -9.39 -9.57
CA ALA A 461 -0.41 -10.38 -10.24
C ALA A 461 -1.88 -9.94 -10.23
N TRP A 462 -2.39 -9.45 -9.10
CA TRP A 462 -3.73 -8.86 -9.00
C TRP A 462 -3.96 -7.78 -10.07
N ARG A 463 -3.02 -6.84 -10.21
CA ARG A 463 -3.10 -5.78 -11.22
C ARG A 463 -3.09 -6.34 -12.64
N ILE A 464 -2.16 -7.26 -12.94
CA ILE A 464 -2.04 -7.91 -14.25
C ILE A 464 -3.36 -8.57 -14.65
N HIS A 465 -3.96 -9.36 -13.76
CA HIS A 465 -5.22 -10.04 -14.05
C HIS A 465 -6.34 -9.06 -14.39
N ARG A 466 -6.52 -8.02 -13.57
CA ARG A 466 -7.56 -7.01 -13.81
C ARG A 466 -7.33 -6.24 -15.10
N ILE A 467 -6.10 -5.81 -15.39
CA ILE A 467 -5.76 -5.12 -16.66
C ILE A 467 -6.09 -6.03 -17.85
N LEU A 468 -5.73 -7.32 -17.77
CA LEU A 468 -6.00 -8.30 -18.83
C LEU A 468 -7.50 -8.53 -19.02
N ALA A 469 -8.29 -8.60 -17.95
CA ALA A 469 -9.73 -8.73 -18.06
C ALA A 469 -10.38 -7.47 -18.64
N CYS A 470 -9.95 -6.27 -18.22
CA CYS A 470 -10.37 -5.00 -18.82
C CYS A 470 -10.04 -4.95 -20.32
N TYR A 471 -8.87 -5.45 -20.70
CA TYR A 471 -8.46 -5.56 -22.10
C TYR A 471 -9.42 -6.41 -22.92
N PHE A 472 -9.80 -7.59 -22.42
CA PHE A 472 -10.74 -8.45 -23.15
C PHE A 472 -12.10 -7.78 -23.35
N ILE A 473 -12.63 -7.07 -22.35
CA ILE A 473 -13.89 -6.31 -22.52
C ILE A 473 -13.71 -5.19 -23.54
N ILE A 474 -12.65 -4.39 -23.45
CA ILE A 474 -12.40 -3.27 -24.38
C ILE A 474 -12.21 -3.76 -25.82
N ARG A 475 -11.54 -4.91 -26.00
CA ARG A 475 -11.39 -5.53 -27.32
C ARG A 475 -12.71 -6.06 -27.86
N TYR A 476 -13.50 -6.71 -27.01
CA TYR A 476 -14.86 -7.12 -27.37
C TYR A 476 -15.66 -5.91 -27.86
N ALA A 477 -15.60 -4.83 -27.09
CA ALA A 477 -16.21 -3.55 -27.42
C ALA A 477 -15.79 -3.02 -28.80
N ALA A 478 -14.52 -3.14 -29.15
CA ALA A 478 -14.01 -2.77 -30.47
C ALA A 478 -14.42 -3.72 -31.62
N GLY A 479 -14.97 -4.91 -31.31
CA GLY A 479 -15.54 -5.85 -32.28
C GLY A 479 -17.04 -5.65 -32.55
N VAL A 480 -17.76 -4.97 -31.66
CA VAL A 480 -19.22 -4.72 -31.77
C VAL A 480 -19.54 -3.89 -33.02
N LYS A 481 -20.72 -4.09 -33.65
CA LYS A 481 -21.18 -3.26 -34.78
C LYS A 481 -21.21 -1.78 -34.40
N ARG A 482 -20.75 -0.92 -35.30
CA ARG A 482 -20.57 0.52 -35.04
C ARG A 482 -21.83 1.17 -34.46
N ASP A 483 -22.99 0.95 -35.08
CA ASP A 483 -24.26 1.52 -34.65
C ASP A 483 -24.70 1.02 -33.26
N SER A 484 -24.40 -0.24 -32.93
CA SER A 484 -24.72 -0.84 -31.63
C SER A 484 -23.85 -0.27 -30.49
N ARG A 485 -22.67 0.29 -30.79
CA ARG A 485 -21.80 0.91 -29.77
C ARG A 485 -22.35 2.21 -29.19
N ALA A 486 -23.39 2.78 -29.80
CA ALA A 486 -24.08 3.95 -29.27
C ALA A 486 -25.06 3.61 -28.12
N ASP A 487 -25.31 2.33 -27.84
CA ASP A 487 -26.19 1.90 -26.76
C ASP A 487 -25.67 2.41 -25.40
N ILE A 488 -26.56 3.05 -24.63
CA ILE A 488 -26.19 3.72 -23.38
C ILE A 488 -25.75 2.71 -22.29
N ASN A 489 -26.32 1.51 -22.26
CA ASN A 489 -25.95 0.47 -21.29
C ASN A 489 -24.57 -0.10 -21.61
N TYR A 490 -24.29 -0.27 -22.90
CA TYR A 490 -22.96 -0.65 -23.38
C TYR A 490 -21.91 0.43 -23.06
N LEU A 491 -22.21 1.71 -23.32
CA LEU A 491 -21.33 2.83 -22.96
C LEU A 491 -21.15 2.96 -21.44
N THR A 492 -22.17 2.60 -20.65
CA THR A 492 -22.10 2.54 -19.19
C THR A 492 -21.12 1.46 -18.74
N LEU A 493 -21.20 0.25 -19.29
CA LEU A 493 -20.22 -0.82 -19.03
C LEU A 493 -18.80 -0.37 -19.41
N LEU A 494 -18.63 0.21 -20.60
CA LEU A 494 -17.33 0.68 -21.07
C LEU A 494 -16.75 1.77 -20.16
N GLY A 495 -17.58 2.74 -19.77
CA GLY A 495 -17.20 3.78 -18.80
C GLY A 495 -16.76 3.19 -17.46
N THR A 496 -17.47 2.16 -16.98
CA THR A 496 -17.12 1.46 -15.73
C THR A 496 -15.80 0.69 -15.86
N VAL A 497 -15.55 0.03 -17.00
CA VAL A 497 -14.29 -0.67 -17.26
C VAL A 497 -13.13 0.31 -17.35
N ILE A 498 -13.32 1.50 -17.93
CA ILE A 498 -12.33 2.58 -17.93
C ILE A 498 -12.06 3.07 -16.50
N TYR A 499 -13.11 3.25 -15.71
CA TYR A 499 -12.98 3.60 -14.29
C TYR A 499 -12.15 2.56 -13.52
N LEU A 500 -12.45 1.27 -13.69
CA LEU A 500 -11.70 0.18 -13.09
C LEU A 500 -10.25 0.12 -13.58
N PHE A 501 -10.03 0.31 -14.88
CA PHE A 501 -8.68 0.31 -15.43
C PHE A 501 -7.84 1.45 -14.84
N ASN A 502 -8.41 2.66 -14.78
CA ASN A 502 -7.76 3.81 -14.16
C ASN A 502 -7.48 3.55 -12.68
N SER A 503 -8.41 2.93 -11.93
CA SER A 503 -8.18 2.65 -10.50
C SER A 503 -7.05 1.66 -10.21
N ILE A 504 -6.59 0.90 -11.22
CA ILE A 504 -5.45 -0.02 -11.10
C ILE A 504 -4.11 0.72 -11.16
N HIS A 505 -3.97 1.71 -12.04
CA HIS A 505 -2.67 2.36 -12.32
C HIS A 505 -2.61 3.85 -11.96
N SER A 506 -3.75 4.46 -11.68
CA SER A 506 -3.91 5.84 -11.24
C SER A 506 -4.94 5.91 -10.11
N ARG A 507 -5.27 7.12 -9.67
CA ARG A 507 -6.34 7.32 -8.70
C ARG A 507 -7.66 7.32 -9.47
N PRO A 508 -8.67 6.51 -9.08
CA PRO A 508 -10.02 6.70 -9.59
C PRO A 508 -10.44 8.14 -9.29
N GLY A 509 -10.98 8.84 -10.28
CA GLY A 509 -11.13 10.29 -10.19
C GLY A 509 -12.09 10.71 -9.08
N GLU A 510 -11.81 11.87 -8.49
CA GLU A 510 -12.70 12.56 -7.54
C GLU A 510 -13.81 13.33 -8.25
N MET A 511 -13.87 13.21 -9.57
CA MET A 511 -14.75 14.03 -10.36
C MET A 511 -16.19 13.63 -10.07
N GLN A 512 -17.09 14.61 -10.08
CA GLN A 512 -18.51 14.38 -9.83
C GLN A 512 -19.10 13.26 -10.70
N TRP A 513 -18.61 13.10 -11.94
CA TRP A 513 -19.08 12.07 -12.86
C TRP A 513 -18.59 10.66 -12.51
N ASP A 514 -17.42 10.51 -11.87
CA ASP A 514 -16.97 9.22 -11.33
C ASP A 514 -17.89 8.77 -10.20
N ARG A 515 -18.27 9.68 -9.29
CA ARG A 515 -19.23 9.43 -8.22
C ARG A 515 -20.60 9.01 -8.79
N THR A 516 -21.11 9.73 -9.80
CA THR A 516 -22.39 9.38 -10.45
C THR A 516 -22.32 8.02 -11.15
N LEU A 517 -21.26 7.73 -11.91
CA LEU A 517 -21.08 6.44 -12.58
C LEU A 517 -21.04 5.29 -11.58
N THR A 518 -20.25 5.45 -10.52
CA THR A 518 -20.06 4.41 -9.50
C THR A 518 -21.33 4.17 -8.67
N GLN A 519 -22.10 5.21 -8.32
CA GLN A 519 -23.38 5.09 -7.61
C GLN A 519 -24.45 4.32 -8.41
N VAL A 520 -24.43 4.42 -9.74
CA VAL A 520 -25.37 3.72 -10.63
C VAL A 520 -25.02 2.24 -10.76
N VAL A 521 -23.73 1.93 -10.84
CA VAL A 521 -23.26 0.57 -11.17
C VAL A 521 -23.03 -0.28 -9.94
N PHE A 522 -22.41 0.28 -8.91
CA PHE A 522 -22.07 -0.43 -7.69
C PHE A 522 -23.19 -0.32 -6.64
N PRO A 523 -23.30 -1.31 -5.73
CA PRO A 523 -24.16 -1.18 -4.56
C PRO A 523 -23.87 0.13 -3.84
N SER A 524 -24.90 0.80 -3.32
CA SER A 524 -24.74 2.09 -2.66
C SER A 524 -25.67 2.21 -1.47
N THR A 525 -25.20 2.88 -0.43
CA THR A 525 -25.90 3.09 0.85
C THR A 525 -25.69 4.52 1.34
N THR A 526 -26.31 4.87 2.46
CA THR A 526 -26.04 6.08 3.24
C THR A 526 -25.43 5.67 4.59
N LEU A 527 -24.79 6.61 5.30
CA LEU A 527 -24.29 6.34 6.65
C LEU A 527 -25.44 6.20 7.65
N ASP A 528 -26.55 6.91 7.44
CA ASP A 528 -27.77 6.74 8.23
C ASP A 528 -28.28 5.29 8.21
N ASN A 529 -28.20 4.63 7.05
CA ASN A 529 -28.69 3.26 6.87
C ASN A 529 -27.65 2.21 7.30
N ASN A 530 -26.36 2.51 7.13
CA ASN A 530 -25.28 1.61 7.50
C ASN A 530 -24.05 2.42 7.95
N PRO A 531 -23.89 2.68 9.26
CA PRO A 531 -22.73 3.40 9.79
C PRO A 531 -21.39 2.70 9.51
N GLN A 532 -21.38 1.36 9.40
CA GLN A 532 -20.18 0.58 9.07
C GLN A 532 -19.80 0.68 7.59
N ALA A 533 -20.67 1.24 6.74
CA ALA A 533 -20.35 1.46 5.33
C ALA A 533 -19.16 2.39 5.12
N ARG A 534 -18.74 3.13 6.16
CA ARG A 534 -17.50 3.93 6.17
C ARG A 534 -16.29 3.10 5.77
N ASP A 535 -16.17 1.89 6.30
CA ASP A 535 -15.00 1.04 6.05
C ASP A 535 -14.99 0.45 4.64
N ILE A 536 -16.15 0.37 3.98
CA ILE A 536 -16.31 -0.25 2.66
C ILE A 536 -16.70 0.73 1.54
N GLY A 537 -16.83 2.02 1.85
CA GLY A 537 -17.17 3.08 0.89
C GLY A 537 -16.07 3.37 -0.14
N MET A 538 -16.42 3.50 -1.41
CA MET A 538 -15.42 3.83 -2.44
C MET A 538 -14.92 5.29 -2.33
N HIS A 539 -15.66 6.14 -1.64
CA HIS A 539 -15.30 7.52 -1.27
C HIS A 539 -16.02 7.92 0.02
N SER A 540 -15.53 8.97 0.67
CA SER A 540 -16.23 9.59 1.79
C SER A 540 -17.49 10.31 1.27
N PRO A 541 -18.66 10.11 1.90
CA PRO A 541 -19.84 10.92 1.60
C PRO A 541 -19.67 12.35 2.11
N ASP A 542 -20.34 13.32 1.49
CA ASP A 542 -20.26 14.72 1.93
C ASP A 542 -21.14 14.97 3.20
N GLY A 543 -22.10 14.08 3.49
CA GLY A 543 -22.90 14.02 4.72
C GLY A 543 -23.52 12.64 4.97
N ASP A 544 -24.07 12.42 6.17
CA ASP A 544 -24.54 11.08 6.59
C ASP A 544 -25.70 10.51 5.73
N SER A 545 -26.51 11.40 5.16
CA SER A 545 -27.64 11.06 4.29
C SER A 545 -27.26 10.94 2.81
N ASP A 546 -26.03 11.31 2.42
CA ASP A 546 -25.60 11.20 1.04
C ASP A 546 -25.37 9.76 0.64
N LYS A 547 -25.91 9.39 -0.52
CA LYS A 547 -25.75 8.05 -1.06
C LYS A 547 -24.35 7.90 -1.66
N PHE A 548 -23.62 6.86 -1.29
CA PHE A 548 -22.29 6.56 -1.84
C PHE A 548 -22.13 5.06 -2.13
N PRO A 549 -21.28 4.68 -3.10
CA PRO A 549 -21.06 3.30 -3.50
C PRO A 549 -20.14 2.57 -2.51
N ILE A 550 -20.41 1.29 -2.31
CA ILE A 550 -19.72 0.39 -1.38
C ILE A 550 -19.17 -0.84 -2.10
N MET A 551 -18.14 -1.45 -1.51
CA MET A 551 -17.53 -2.70 -1.97
C MET A 551 -18.11 -3.88 -1.17
N GLU A 552 -19.31 -4.32 -1.53
CA GLU A 552 -20.14 -5.29 -0.79
C GLU A 552 -19.52 -6.69 -0.58
N ARG A 553 -18.33 -6.97 -1.13
CA ARG A 553 -17.64 -8.27 -0.99
C ARG A 553 -16.11 -8.12 -0.97
N GLY A 554 -15.64 -7.11 -0.24
CA GLY A 554 -14.21 -6.83 -0.05
C GLY A 554 -13.45 -6.35 -1.29
N ALA A 555 -14.14 -6.09 -2.41
CA ALA A 555 -13.55 -5.55 -3.62
C ALA A 555 -14.56 -4.78 -4.48
N ILE A 556 -14.04 -4.01 -5.44
CA ILE A 556 -14.83 -3.42 -6.52
C ILE A 556 -15.08 -4.50 -7.58
N TRP A 557 -16.26 -5.12 -7.47
CA TRP A 557 -16.77 -6.10 -8.42
C TRP A 557 -17.77 -5.47 -9.39
N LEU A 558 -17.60 -5.73 -10.67
CA LEU A 558 -18.63 -5.48 -11.67
C LEU A 558 -19.87 -6.31 -11.36
N ARG A 559 -21.04 -5.73 -11.68
CA ARG A 559 -22.27 -6.52 -11.78
C ARG A 559 -22.09 -7.59 -12.87
N PRO A 560 -22.80 -8.73 -12.78
CA PRO A 560 -22.77 -9.75 -13.83
C PRO A 560 -22.97 -9.14 -15.22
N ILE A 561 -22.16 -9.60 -16.17
CA ILE A 561 -22.17 -9.14 -17.55
C ILE A 561 -22.96 -10.14 -18.38
N THR A 562 -23.92 -9.64 -19.16
CA THR A 562 -24.59 -10.42 -20.19
C THR A 562 -23.79 -10.34 -21.47
N TYR A 563 -23.29 -11.50 -21.91
CA TYR A 563 -22.57 -11.66 -23.16
C TYR A 563 -23.56 -11.90 -24.32
N PRO A 564 -23.33 -11.31 -25.50
CA PRO A 564 -24.16 -11.52 -26.68
C PRO A 564 -24.28 -13.00 -27.03
N ARG A 565 -25.53 -13.44 -27.19
CA ARG A 565 -25.90 -14.77 -27.70
C ARG A 565 -26.69 -14.60 -29.01
N SER A 566 -26.71 -15.65 -29.82
CA SER A 566 -27.46 -15.66 -31.08
C SER A 566 -28.94 -15.33 -30.82
N GLY A 567 -29.38 -14.12 -31.20
CA GLY A 567 -30.76 -13.64 -31.06
C GLY A 567 -31.05 -12.72 -29.86
N GLU A 568 -30.09 -12.46 -28.97
CA GLU A 568 -30.33 -11.69 -27.72
C GLU A 568 -29.74 -10.25 -27.72
N GLY A 569 -29.29 -9.79 -28.89
CA GLY A 569 -28.64 -8.49 -29.10
C GLY A 569 -27.13 -8.60 -29.30
N ASP A 570 -26.51 -7.52 -29.80
CA ASP A 570 -25.12 -7.52 -30.29
C ASP A 570 -24.11 -6.88 -29.31
N VAL A 571 -24.54 -6.47 -28.11
CA VAL A 571 -23.71 -5.65 -27.18
C VAL A 571 -23.57 -6.27 -25.79
N LEU A 572 -22.40 -6.09 -25.18
CA LEU A 572 -22.20 -6.35 -23.76
C LEU A 572 -22.99 -5.34 -22.93
N ARG A 573 -23.63 -5.82 -21.88
CA ARG A 573 -24.37 -5.01 -20.91
C ARG A 573 -24.32 -5.65 -19.54
N PHE A 574 -24.56 -4.88 -18.49
CA PHE A 574 -24.86 -5.46 -17.18
C PHE A 574 -26.18 -6.25 -17.26
N THR A 575 -26.24 -7.41 -16.60
CA THR A 575 -27.44 -8.27 -16.61
C THR A 575 -28.64 -7.58 -15.98
N PHE A 576 -28.40 -6.81 -14.92
CA PHE A 576 -29.43 -6.02 -14.23
C PHE A 576 -28.85 -4.67 -13.85
N LEU A 577 -29.28 -3.62 -14.55
CA LEU A 577 -29.01 -2.24 -14.18
C LEU A 577 -30.36 -1.54 -14.11
N LYS A 578 -30.77 -1.12 -12.90
CA LYS A 578 -32.07 -0.49 -12.68
C LYS A 578 -32.16 0.87 -13.39
N ASP A 579 -31.06 1.60 -13.37
CA ASP A 579 -30.94 2.96 -13.87
C ASP A 579 -29.79 3.04 -14.88
N SER A 580 -29.96 3.76 -15.98
CA SER A 580 -28.87 4.03 -16.92
C SER A 580 -28.14 5.32 -16.55
N VAL A 581 -26.85 5.38 -16.86
CA VAL A 581 -26.05 6.59 -16.63
C VAL A 581 -26.47 7.66 -17.65
N SER A 582 -26.56 8.92 -17.21
CA SER A 582 -26.93 10.01 -18.11
C SER A 582 -25.90 10.26 -19.22
N GLU A 583 -26.35 10.70 -20.39
CA GLU A 583 -25.51 11.06 -21.54
C GLU A 583 -24.41 12.08 -21.16
N LYS A 584 -24.73 13.02 -20.25
CA LYS A 584 -23.79 14.01 -19.71
C LYS A 584 -22.66 13.36 -18.93
N THR A 585 -22.96 12.33 -18.14
CA THR A 585 -21.97 11.60 -17.35
C THR A 585 -21.07 10.79 -18.28
N ILE A 586 -21.63 10.07 -19.25
CA ILE A 586 -20.86 9.35 -20.29
C ILE A 586 -19.96 10.31 -21.07
N SER A 587 -20.49 11.48 -21.49
CA SER A 587 -19.71 12.50 -22.20
C SER A 587 -18.48 12.96 -21.40
N ARG A 588 -18.62 13.07 -20.07
CA ARG A 588 -17.52 13.45 -19.17
C ARG A 588 -16.51 12.31 -19.00
N VAL A 589 -16.96 11.09 -18.72
CA VAL A 589 -16.11 9.88 -18.61
C VAL A 589 -15.23 9.72 -19.85
N LEU A 590 -15.84 9.91 -21.03
CA LEU A 590 -15.22 9.74 -22.33
C LEU A 590 -14.50 11.00 -22.83
N ASN A 591 -14.59 12.11 -22.08
CA ASN A 591 -14.07 13.42 -22.43
C ASN A 591 -14.42 13.82 -23.89
N MET A 592 -15.68 13.63 -24.27
CA MET A 592 -16.22 13.88 -25.59
C MET A 592 -17.68 14.30 -25.50
N LYS A 593 -18.11 15.29 -26.29
CA LYS A 593 -19.52 15.72 -26.30
C LYS A 593 -20.41 14.58 -26.81
N TRP A 594 -21.61 14.44 -26.25
CA TRP A 594 -22.55 13.36 -26.60
C TRP A 594 -22.81 13.22 -28.11
N HIS A 595 -23.12 14.33 -28.80
CA HIS A 595 -23.35 14.29 -30.25
C HIS A 595 -22.12 13.78 -31.02
N ALA A 596 -20.90 14.10 -30.57
CA ALA A 596 -19.69 13.60 -31.20
C ALA A 596 -19.49 12.09 -30.95
N ILE A 597 -19.93 11.57 -29.80
CA ILE A 597 -19.98 10.12 -29.52
C ILE A 597 -21.00 9.46 -30.45
N GLN A 598 -22.20 10.02 -30.59
CA GLN A 598 -23.22 9.52 -31.50
C GLN A 598 -22.73 9.55 -32.96
N ASP A 599 -22.15 10.67 -33.41
CA ASP A 599 -21.60 10.83 -34.76
C ASP A 599 -20.47 9.86 -35.04
N LEU A 600 -19.66 9.53 -34.03
CA LEU A 600 -18.62 8.51 -34.15
C LEU A 600 -19.21 7.14 -34.46
N PHE A 601 -20.43 6.85 -33.99
CA PHE A 601 -21.10 5.56 -34.18
C PHE A 601 -22.20 5.56 -35.24
N LYS A 602 -22.54 6.72 -35.81
CA LYS A 602 -23.52 6.80 -36.91
C LYS A 602 -23.03 5.97 -38.10
N PRO A 603 -23.90 5.18 -38.74
CA PRO A 603 -23.56 4.49 -39.96
C PRO A 603 -23.20 5.51 -41.04
N SER A 604 -22.10 5.28 -41.75
CA SER A 604 -21.57 6.16 -42.80
C SER A 604 -22.50 6.36 -44.00
N TYR A 605 -23.67 5.69 -44.02
CA TYR A 605 -24.65 5.73 -45.09
C TYR A 605 -25.63 6.91 -45.01
N THR A 606 -25.50 7.79 -44.02
CA THR A 606 -26.37 8.98 -43.89
C THR A 606 -25.99 10.14 -44.82
N ARG A 607 -24.97 10.00 -45.68
CA ARG A 607 -24.85 10.89 -46.85
C ARG A 607 -26.01 10.59 -47.79
N ASN A 608 -26.96 11.51 -47.78
CA ASN A 608 -28.19 11.51 -48.56
C ASN A 608 -28.07 10.72 -49.88
N PRO A 609 -28.69 9.52 -50.00
CA PRO A 609 -28.54 8.64 -51.17
C PRO A 609 -28.99 9.31 -52.47
N PHE A 610 -29.76 10.41 -52.38
CA PHE A 610 -30.18 11.23 -53.52
C PHE A 610 -29.05 12.10 -54.13
N GLN A 611 -27.89 12.25 -53.48
CA GLN A 611 -26.78 13.05 -54.02
C GLN A 611 -25.72 12.25 -54.78
N SER A 612 -25.69 10.92 -54.68
CA SER A 612 -24.73 10.09 -55.43
C SER A 612 -25.48 9.06 -56.28
N GLY A 613 -25.84 9.46 -57.50
CA GLY A 613 -26.74 8.73 -58.41
C GLY A 613 -26.34 7.31 -58.84
N HIS A 614 -25.32 6.68 -58.24
CA HIS A 614 -24.88 5.32 -58.57
C HIS A 614 -24.37 4.56 -57.35
N LEU A 615 -25.25 4.15 -56.43
CA LEU A 615 -24.89 3.09 -55.47
C LEU A 615 -26.05 2.10 -55.31
N ARG A 616 -25.86 0.88 -55.84
CA ARG A 616 -26.68 -0.28 -55.49
C ARG A 616 -26.67 -0.41 -53.96
N HIS A 617 -27.83 -0.65 -53.36
CA HIS A 617 -27.92 -1.11 -51.98
C HIS A 617 -27.00 -2.33 -51.82
N LYS A 618 -25.82 -2.15 -51.25
CA LYS A 618 -25.10 -3.27 -50.65
C LYS A 618 -25.96 -3.68 -49.46
N LEU A 619 -26.81 -4.68 -49.66
CA LEU A 619 -27.40 -5.45 -48.57
C LEU A 619 -26.23 -5.79 -47.65
N VAL A 620 -26.19 -5.17 -46.48
CA VAL A 620 -25.25 -5.54 -45.44
C VAL A 620 -25.68 -6.95 -45.04
N GLY A 621 -24.95 -7.95 -45.53
CA GLY A 621 -25.14 -9.31 -45.07
C GLY A 621 -25.06 -9.35 -43.55
N PRO A 622 -25.72 -10.32 -42.88
CA PRO A 622 -25.50 -10.54 -41.46
C PRO A 622 -23.98 -10.58 -41.23
N SER A 623 -23.51 -9.77 -40.28
CA SER A 623 -22.09 -9.58 -39.97
C SER A 623 -21.31 -10.87 -40.18
N ASP A 624 -20.27 -10.85 -41.01
CA ASP A 624 -19.17 -11.81 -40.87
C ASP A 624 -18.87 -11.84 -39.38
N LYS A 625 -19.03 -13.02 -38.76
CA LYS A 625 -19.14 -13.19 -37.32
C LYS A 625 -18.01 -12.37 -36.65
N PRO A 626 -18.30 -11.33 -35.84
CA PRO A 626 -17.26 -10.57 -35.14
C PRO A 626 -16.36 -11.48 -34.29
N MET A 627 -16.94 -12.63 -33.92
CA MET A 627 -16.37 -13.76 -33.19
C MET A 627 -15.32 -14.56 -33.97
N ASP A 628 -15.22 -14.38 -35.30
CA ASP A 628 -14.32 -15.14 -36.19
C ASP A 628 -13.03 -14.35 -36.52
N ARG A 629 -12.71 -13.26 -35.80
CA ARG A 629 -11.50 -12.43 -36.01
C ARG A 629 -10.39 -12.64 -34.95
N PRO A 630 -9.11 -12.73 -35.35
CA PRO A 630 -7.99 -13.08 -34.47
C PRO A 630 -7.74 -12.00 -33.40
N ILE A 631 -7.35 -12.41 -32.18
CA ILE A 631 -6.98 -11.44 -31.12
C ILE A 631 -5.62 -11.84 -30.54
N ALA A 632 -4.65 -10.93 -30.60
CA ALA A 632 -3.36 -11.09 -29.93
C ALA A 632 -3.40 -10.62 -28.46
N LEU A 633 -2.55 -11.18 -27.60
CA LEU A 633 -2.29 -10.64 -26.26
C LEU A 633 -1.77 -9.19 -26.35
N PRO A 634 -1.99 -8.34 -25.32
CA PRO A 634 -1.46 -6.98 -25.32
C PRO A 634 0.06 -7.00 -25.55
N ALA A 635 0.51 -6.32 -26.61
CA ALA A 635 1.92 -6.07 -26.96
C ALA A 635 2.78 -7.26 -27.43
N GLY A 636 2.21 -8.39 -27.88
CA GLY A 636 3.02 -9.48 -28.46
C GLY A 636 4.09 -10.05 -27.51
N HIS A 637 3.94 -9.80 -26.20
CA HIS A 637 4.87 -10.27 -25.19
C HIS A 637 4.64 -11.76 -24.94
N ARG A 638 5.74 -12.51 -24.87
CA ARG A 638 5.77 -13.88 -24.33
C ARG A 638 5.06 -13.86 -22.98
N ASP A 639 4.08 -14.73 -22.81
CA ASP A 639 3.32 -14.91 -21.58
C ASP A 639 4.30 -14.95 -20.39
N VAL A 640 4.13 -14.01 -19.45
CA VAL A 640 4.84 -14.06 -18.17
C VAL A 640 4.11 -15.14 -17.37
N THR A 641 4.44 -16.40 -17.67
CA THR A 641 3.93 -17.54 -16.92
C THR A 641 4.24 -17.25 -15.47
N PHE A 642 3.19 -17.17 -14.65
CA PHE A 642 3.35 -17.03 -13.22
C PHE A 642 4.03 -18.31 -12.77
N GLN A 643 5.36 -18.27 -12.64
CA GLN A 643 6.05 -19.31 -11.93
C GLN A 643 5.58 -19.16 -10.49
N THR A 644 4.58 -19.97 -10.13
CA THR A 644 4.46 -20.43 -8.77
C THR A 644 5.82 -21.06 -8.50
N GLU A 645 6.74 -20.28 -7.92
CA GLU A 645 7.75 -20.88 -7.08
C GLU A 645 6.95 -21.82 -6.21
N VAL A 646 7.19 -23.13 -6.38
CA VAL A 646 6.60 -24.12 -5.50
C VAL A 646 6.96 -23.62 -4.12
N GLU A 647 5.98 -23.06 -3.42
CA GLU A 647 6.10 -22.65 -2.03
C GLU A 647 6.41 -23.94 -1.30
N TYR A 648 7.70 -24.21 -1.17
CA TYR A 648 8.23 -25.08 -0.16
C TYR A 648 7.85 -24.35 1.12
N TYR A 649 6.72 -24.73 1.71
CA TYR A 649 6.33 -24.31 3.04
C TYR A 649 7.41 -24.80 3.99
N ASP A 650 8.42 -23.95 4.13
CA ASP A 650 9.44 -23.98 5.13
C ASP A 650 8.76 -23.58 6.44
N ASN A 651 8.17 -24.56 7.13
CA ASN A 651 7.83 -24.45 8.55
C ASN A 651 9.09 -24.63 9.42
N ALA A 652 10.28 -24.25 8.93
CA ALA A 652 11.49 -24.08 9.70
C ALA A 652 11.74 -22.57 9.89
N PRO A 653 11.27 -21.95 10.98
CA PRO A 653 11.48 -20.52 11.23
C PRO A 653 12.95 -20.12 11.56
N ASP A 654 13.96 -20.93 11.23
CA ASP A 654 15.31 -20.84 11.85
C ASP A 654 16.49 -20.98 10.86
N LEU A 655 16.45 -20.36 9.67
CA LEU A 655 17.69 -20.04 8.95
C LEU A 655 17.85 -18.52 8.88
N PRO A 656 18.62 -17.91 9.79
CA PRO A 656 18.84 -16.48 9.77
C PRO A 656 19.59 -16.06 8.50
N ALA A 657 19.25 -14.88 7.99
CA ALA A 657 19.96 -14.21 6.90
C ALA A 657 21.46 -13.95 7.17
N ALA A 658 21.95 -14.23 8.38
CA ALA A 658 23.37 -14.29 8.73
C ALA A 658 24.14 -15.47 8.10
N ALA A 659 23.46 -16.39 7.39
CA ALA A 659 24.14 -17.40 6.56
C ALA A 659 24.68 -16.84 5.22
N MET A 660 24.48 -15.55 4.91
CA MET A 660 25.44 -14.82 4.09
C MET A 660 26.59 -14.38 4.98
N VAL A 661 27.73 -15.04 4.78
CA VAL A 661 29.04 -14.72 5.34
C VAL A 661 29.38 -13.25 5.06
N GLY A 662 28.95 -12.38 5.96
CA GLY A 662 29.52 -11.07 6.20
C GLY A 662 30.64 -11.23 7.21
N LEU A 663 31.74 -11.85 6.78
CA LEU A 663 33.01 -11.84 7.49
C LEU A 663 34.06 -11.16 6.59
N PRO A 664 34.96 -10.37 7.18
CA PRO A 664 35.89 -9.51 6.45
C PRO A 664 36.77 -10.38 5.55
N ALA A 665 36.83 -10.07 4.23
CA ALA A 665 37.67 -10.72 3.20
C ALA A 665 38.27 -12.07 3.66
N GLU A 666 37.39 -13.06 3.86
CA GLU A 666 37.78 -14.33 4.47
C GLU A 666 38.71 -15.12 3.56
N THR A 667 39.63 -15.85 4.18
CA THR A 667 40.50 -16.80 3.49
C THR A 667 39.66 -17.86 2.78
N GLN A 668 40.07 -18.32 1.58
CA GLN A 668 39.36 -19.33 0.79
C GLN A 668 38.97 -20.60 1.59
N GLU A 669 39.70 -20.91 2.66
CA GLU A 669 39.48 -22.07 3.54
C GLU A 669 38.22 -21.94 4.42
N GLN A 670 37.87 -20.73 4.89
CA GLN A 670 36.65 -20.50 5.68
C GLN A 670 35.40 -20.66 4.83
N THR A 671 35.39 -20.07 3.64
CA THR A 671 34.30 -20.23 2.66
C THR A 671 34.14 -21.68 2.23
N GLY A 672 35.25 -22.40 2.02
CA GLY A 672 35.22 -23.84 1.71
C GLY A 672 34.64 -24.70 2.83
N SER A 673 34.96 -24.39 4.09
CA SER A 673 34.47 -25.14 5.26
C SER A 673 32.97 -24.97 5.45
N LEU A 674 32.47 -23.74 5.36
CA LEU A 674 31.05 -23.44 5.46
C LEU A 674 30.26 -24.08 4.33
N PHE A 675 30.80 -24.04 3.11
CA PHE A 675 30.20 -24.73 1.97
C PHE A 675 30.09 -26.24 2.20
N PHE A 676 31.18 -26.88 2.65
CA PHE A 676 31.24 -28.32 2.90
C PHE A 676 30.23 -28.76 3.97
N VAL A 677 30.22 -28.08 5.12
CA VAL A 677 29.31 -28.39 6.23
C VAL A 677 27.86 -28.11 5.83
N GLY A 678 27.59 -27.00 5.16
CA GLY A 678 26.27 -26.66 4.66
C GLY A 678 25.72 -27.71 3.69
N LEU A 679 26.55 -28.21 2.77
CA LEU A 679 26.15 -29.26 1.84
C LEU A 679 25.81 -30.56 2.58
N LEU A 680 26.66 -30.99 3.52
CA LEU A 680 26.41 -32.21 4.29
C LEU A 680 25.18 -32.08 5.18
N SER A 681 24.93 -30.91 5.78
CA SER A 681 23.69 -30.63 6.53
C SER A 681 22.46 -30.76 5.62
N GLN A 682 22.48 -30.19 4.42
CA GLN A 682 21.36 -30.31 3.47
C GLN A 682 21.13 -31.74 2.98
N VAL A 683 22.19 -32.52 2.78
CA VAL A 683 22.09 -33.95 2.51
C VAL A 683 21.47 -34.67 3.71
N PHE A 684 21.93 -34.36 4.92
CA PHE A 684 21.45 -34.95 6.16
C PHE A 684 19.96 -34.63 6.42
N GLN A 685 19.49 -33.42 6.12
CA GLN A 685 18.07 -33.03 6.24
C GLN A 685 17.14 -33.93 5.40
N ARG A 686 17.65 -34.58 4.34
CA ARG A 686 16.86 -35.52 3.53
C ARG A 686 16.63 -36.86 4.21
N THR A 687 17.25 -37.11 5.36
CA THR A 687 16.95 -38.29 6.19
C THR A 687 15.58 -38.16 6.88
N GLY A 688 15.05 -36.94 7.03
CA GLY A 688 13.76 -36.67 7.68
C GLY A 688 12.52 -36.73 6.78
N THR A 689 12.64 -36.67 5.44
CA THR A 689 11.51 -36.31 4.55
C THR A 689 11.39 -37.13 3.26
N MET A 690 11.47 -38.47 3.33
CA MET A 690 11.46 -39.32 2.12
C MET A 690 10.18 -40.16 1.97
N GLY A 691 9.26 -39.67 1.13
CA GLY A 691 8.18 -40.46 0.51
C GLY A 691 6.91 -40.69 1.35
N LYS A 692 6.00 -41.52 0.82
CA LYS A 692 4.70 -41.86 1.45
C LYS A 692 4.83 -42.64 2.77
N THR A 693 6.01 -43.13 3.08
CA THR A 693 6.31 -43.83 4.33
C THR A 693 6.51 -42.79 5.43
N ARG A 694 5.53 -42.64 6.33
CA ARG A 694 5.52 -41.72 7.49
C ARG A 694 6.61 -42.00 8.56
N PHE A 695 7.71 -42.64 8.19
CA PHE A 695 8.77 -43.03 9.13
C PHE A 695 9.94 -42.04 9.04
N GLU A 696 10.15 -41.28 10.12
CA GLU A 696 11.29 -40.39 10.26
C GLU A 696 12.55 -41.19 10.60
N TYR A 697 13.62 -41.06 9.81
CA TYR A 697 14.88 -41.74 10.08
C TYR A 697 15.83 -40.92 10.95
N SER A 698 15.56 -39.63 11.18
CA SER A 698 16.36 -38.73 12.01
C SER A 698 15.85 -38.67 13.45
N MET A 699 16.78 -38.59 14.41
CA MET A 699 16.53 -38.20 15.81
C MET A 699 16.59 -36.69 16.00
N LEU A 700 17.26 -35.97 15.10
CA LEU A 700 17.35 -34.51 15.13
C LEU A 700 16.04 -33.89 14.66
N ASN A 701 15.59 -32.86 15.36
CA ASN A 701 14.58 -31.94 14.83
C ASN A 701 15.18 -31.00 13.77
N GLN A 702 14.34 -30.23 13.08
CA GLN A 702 14.77 -29.37 11.98
C GLN A 702 15.83 -28.33 12.39
N SER A 703 15.70 -27.74 13.58
CA SER A 703 16.65 -26.76 14.14
C SER A 703 18.00 -27.41 14.51
N GLN A 704 17.98 -28.66 14.96
CA GLN A 704 19.20 -29.42 15.23
C GLN A 704 19.89 -29.86 13.93
N MET A 705 19.15 -30.13 12.86
CA MET A 705 19.72 -30.51 11.55
C MET A 705 20.53 -29.38 10.92
N THR A 706 20.15 -28.11 11.12
CA THR A 706 20.91 -26.94 10.62
C THR A 706 22.21 -26.72 11.39
N ARG A 707 22.34 -27.30 12.59
CA ARG A 707 23.52 -27.21 13.48
C ARG A 707 24.49 -28.38 13.35
N VAL A 708 24.26 -29.26 12.39
CA VAL A 708 25.19 -30.36 12.06
C VAL A 708 26.52 -29.76 11.62
N ASN A 709 27.62 -30.21 12.24
CA ASN A 709 28.97 -29.73 11.96
C ASN A 709 29.94 -30.90 11.73
N LEU A 710 31.24 -30.62 11.60
CA LEU A 710 32.24 -31.69 11.41
C LEU A 710 32.31 -32.67 12.58
N ALA A 711 32.17 -32.17 13.82
CA ALA A 711 32.18 -33.03 15.01
C ALA A 711 30.99 -34.00 15.05
N THR A 712 29.85 -33.65 14.44
CA THR A 712 28.72 -34.57 14.22
C THR A 712 29.15 -35.82 13.44
N PHE A 713 29.95 -35.65 12.39
CA PHE A 713 30.44 -36.75 11.54
C PHE A 713 31.66 -37.48 12.12
N ASP A 714 32.18 -37.02 13.27
CA ASP A 714 33.21 -37.69 14.05
C ASP A 714 32.66 -38.45 15.27
N ASP A 715 31.44 -38.13 15.71
CA ASP A 715 30.77 -38.86 16.78
C ASP A 715 30.21 -40.19 16.27
N MET A 716 30.69 -41.29 16.83
CA MET A 716 30.28 -42.64 16.45
C MET A 716 29.01 -43.12 17.16
N ASN A 717 28.42 -42.30 18.03
CA ASN A 717 27.11 -42.57 18.63
C ASN A 717 25.96 -42.23 17.68
N ILE A 718 25.86 -42.97 16.58
CA ILE A 718 24.95 -42.66 15.47
C ILE A 718 23.48 -42.60 15.90
N SER A 719 23.10 -43.34 16.94
CA SER A 719 21.74 -43.31 17.48
C SER A 719 21.34 -41.97 18.10
N SER A 720 22.27 -41.06 18.37
CA SER A 720 21.96 -39.67 18.73
C SER A 720 21.42 -38.86 17.55
N TYR A 721 21.67 -39.31 16.31
CA TYR A 721 21.34 -38.59 15.08
C TYR A 721 20.29 -39.30 14.22
N LEU A 722 20.31 -40.64 14.19
CA LEU A 722 19.43 -41.46 13.35
C LEU A 722 18.64 -42.47 14.17
N LYS A 723 17.31 -42.51 13.95
CA LYS A 723 16.37 -43.47 14.54
C LYS A 723 16.65 -44.87 14.03
N SER A 724 16.78 -45.03 12.71
CA SER A 724 17.00 -46.34 12.07
C SER A 724 18.06 -46.22 10.97
N PHE A 725 19.14 -46.98 11.08
CA PHE A 725 20.26 -46.91 10.14
C PHE A 725 20.90 -48.27 9.89
N GLN A 726 21.68 -48.35 8.82
CA GLN A 726 22.41 -49.56 8.43
C GLN A 726 23.77 -49.19 7.86
N TYR A 727 24.78 -50.05 8.07
CA TYR A 727 26.14 -49.83 7.58
C TYR A 727 26.81 -51.15 7.16
N PRO A 728 27.76 -51.14 6.22
CA PRO A 728 28.42 -52.37 5.80
C PRO A 728 29.33 -52.90 6.92
N LYS A 729 29.44 -54.23 7.05
CA LYS A 729 30.40 -54.85 8.00
C LYS A 729 31.83 -54.36 7.80
N VAL A 730 32.20 -54.10 6.54
CA VAL A 730 33.48 -53.49 6.14
C VAL A 730 33.18 -52.50 5.03
N THR A 731 33.41 -51.20 5.26
CA THR A 731 33.46 -50.21 4.18
C THR A 731 34.78 -50.37 3.44
N THR A 732 34.75 -50.60 2.13
CA THR A 732 36.00 -50.64 1.35
C THR A 732 36.46 -49.22 1.01
N ALA A 733 37.77 -49.03 0.81
CA ALA A 733 38.32 -47.77 0.32
C ALA A 733 37.66 -47.32 -1.00
N GLN A 734 37.33 -48.28 -1.86
CA GLN A 734 36.61 -48.04 -3.11
C GLN A 734 35.21 -47.47 -2.86
N THR A 735 34.40 -48.10 -2.00
CA THR A 735 33.04 -47.61 -1.70
C THR A 735 33.05 -46.23 -1.05
N TRP A 736 34.03 -45.95 -0.20
CA TRP A 736 34.23 -44.61 0.39
C TRP A 736 34.55 -43.56 -0.69
N ALA A 737 35.47 -43.90 -1.61
CA ALA A 737 35.85 -43.04 -2.73
C ALA A 737 34.69 -42.79 -3.71
N GLU A 738 33.89 -43.81 -4.02
CA GLU A 738 32.70 -43.68 -4.86
C GLU A 738 31.70 -42.67 -4.27
N ASN A 739 31.43 -42.75 -2.96
CA ASN A 739 30.53 -41.82 -2.28
C ASN A 739 31.07 -40.37 -2.31
N LYS A 740 32.39 -40.22 -2.14
CA LYS A 740 33.09 -38.93 -2.25
C LYS A 740 32.93 -38.31 -3.64
N VAL A 741 33.07 -39.12 -4.70
CA VAL A 741 32.91 -38.67 -6.10
C VAL A 741 31.47 -38.26 -6.40
N ILE A 742 30.47 -38.94 -5.83
CA ILE A 742 29.06 -38.56 -6.02
C ILE A 742 28.76 -37.19 -5.38
N LEU A 743 29.28 -36.93 -4.17
CA LEU A 743 29.06 -35.66 -3.45
C LEU A 743 29.87 -34.50 -4.04
N PHE A 744 31.08 -34.76 -4.51
CA PHE A 744 32.03 -33.76 -5.00
C PHE A 744 32.64 -34.17 -6.35
N PRO A 745 31.81 -34.31 -7.40
CA PRO A 745 32.26 -34.74 -8.72
C PRO A 745 33.19 -33.69 -9.34
N GLY A 746 34.18 -34.16 -10.10
CA GLY A 746 35.02 -33.33 -10.95
C GLY A 746 34.43 -33.13 -12.32
N VAL A 747 35.03 -32.25 -13.13
CA VAL A 747 34.57 -31.95 -14.49
C VAL A 747 34.43 -33.22 -15.35
N SER A 748 35.36 -34.18 -15.20
CA SER A 748 35.36 -35.45 -15.92
C SER A 748 34.44 -36.54 -15.35
N ASP A 749 33.96 -36.38 -14.11
CA ASP A 749 33.19 -37.42 -13.44
C ASP A 749 31.73 -37.40 -13.92
N GLN A 750 31.07 -38.57 -13.98
CA GLN A 750 29.64 -38.63 -14.26
C GLN A 750 28.85 -38.06 -13.07
N THR A 751 27.92 -37.14 -13.35
CA THR A 751 27.11 -36.48 -12.32
C THR A 751 25.67 -36.95 -12.26
N VAL A 752 25.02 -36.62 -11.15
CA VAL A 752 23.57 -36.74 -10.97
C VAL A 752 22.87 -35.91 -12.05
N ALA A 753 22.03 -36.55 -12.85
CA ALA A 753 21.22 -35.88 -13.87
C ALA A 753 19.99 -35.22 -13.20
N LEU A 754 20.13 -34.01 -12.67
CA LEU A 754 19.05 -33.32 -11.93
C LEU A 754 17.74 -33.17 -12.73
N GLY A 755 17.80 -33.16 -14.07
CA GLY A 755 16.63 -33.11 -14.95
C GLY A 755 15.94 -34.46 -15.17
N ASP A 756 16.52 -35.58 -14.73
CA ASP A 756 15.95 -36.91 -14.89
C ASP A 756 14.89 -37.16 -13.79
N PRO A 757 13.62 -37.45 -14.14
CA PRO A 757 12.55 -37.68 -13.16
C PRO A 757 12.78 -38.92 -12.27
N SER A 758 13.69 -39.81 -12.64
CA SER A 758 14.09 -40.95 -11.81
C SER A 758 14.98 -40.54 -10.62
N VAL A 759 15.56 -39.34 -10.65
CA VAL A 759 16.45 -38.81 -9.62
C VAL A 759 15.65 -38.25 -8.45
N GLN A 760 15.72 -38.90 -7.29
CA GLN A 760 14.95 -38.54 -6.10
C GLN A 760 15.77 -37.79 -5.05
N GLY A 761 15.25 -36.67 -4.56
CA GLY A 761 15.81 -35.92 -3.42
C GLY A 761 16.95 -34.97 -3.76
N TRP A 762 17.76 -35.22 -4.80
CA TRP A 762 18.89 -34.35 -5.16
C TRP A 762 18.44 -32.95 -5.63
N ASN A 763 17.26 -32.87 -6.24
CA ASN A 763 16.64 -31.60 -6.59
C ASN A 763 16.32 -30.71 -5.38
N ASN A 764 16.36 -31.27 -4.16
CA ASN A 764 16.10 -30.57 -2.91
C ASN A 764 17.38 -30.31 -2.09
N VAL A 765 18.56 -30.36 -2.71
CA VAL A 765 19.86 -30.01 -2.10
C VAL A 765 20.45 -28.78 -2.81
N PRO A 766 20.04 -27.54 -2.44
CA PRO A 766 20.44 -26.32 -3.15
C PRO A 766 21.95 -26.14 -3.31
N LEU A 767 22.75 -26.40 -2.27
CA LEU A 767 24.20 -26.25 -2.35
C LEU A 767 24.84 -27.24 -3.32
N PHE A 768 24.23 -28.40 -3.55
CA PHE A 768 24.69 -29.33 -4.58
C PHE A 768 24.47 -28.75 -6.00
N LYS A 769 23.37 -28.03 -6.23
CA LYS A 769 23.13 -27.32 -7.51
C LYS A 769 24.17 -26.21 -7.71
N VAL A 770 24.49 -25.46 -6.66
CA VAL A 770 25.55 -24.44 -6.69
C VAL A 770 26.90 -25.08 -6.98
N TYR A 771 27.20 -26.23 -6.37
CA TYR A 771 28.41 -27.00 -6.67
C TYR A 771 28.49 -27.39 -8.15
N LEU A 772 27.40 -27.95 -8.72
CA LEU A 772 27.35 -28.37 -10.12
C LEU A 772 27.50 -27.19 -11.09
N ALA A 773 26.89 -26.03 -10.79
CA ALA A 773 27.10 -24.82 -11.58
C ALA A 773 28.56 -24.36 -11.57
N LYS A 774 29.23 -24.41 -10.40
CA LYS A 774 30.67 -24.11 -10.30
C LYS A 774 31.52 -25.14 -11.05
N ARG A 775 31.14 -26.43 -11.02
CA ARG A 775 31.79 -27.49 -11.79
C ARG A 775 31.67 -27.25 -13.30
N GLU A 776 30.49 -26.86 -13.78
CA GLU A 776 30.23 -26.58 -15.20
C GLU A 776 31.03 -25.36 -15.69
N ALA A 777 31.16 -24.33 -14.84
CA ALA A 777 32.05 -23.21 -15.11
C ALA A 777 33.53 -23.62 -15.11
N GLY A 778 33.89 -24.64 -14.33
CA GLY A 778 35.25 -25.13 -14.18
C GLY A 778 36.18 -24.09 -13.56
N GLY A 779 37.46 -24.14 -13.91
CA GLY A 779 38.46 -23.17 -13.47
C GLY A 779 39.13 -23.51 -12.13
N LYS A 780 40.14 -22.70 -11.78
CA LYS A 780 41.00 -22.93 -10.61
C LYS A 780 40.22 -22.89 -9.29
N GLU A 781 39.30 -21.94 -9.14
CA GLU A 781 38.50 -21.79 -7.93
C GLU A 781 37.63 -23.02 -7.63
N PHE A 782 37.04 -23.63 -8.66
CA PHE A 782 36.29 -24.87 -8.52
C PHE A 782 37.19 -26.04 -8.09
N GLU A 783 38.35 -26.21 -8.74
CA GLU A 783 39.28 -27.28 -8.39
C GLU A 783 39.85 -27.12 -6.98
N ASP A 784 40.09 -25.87 -6.54
CA ASP A 784 40.54 -25.57 -5.18
C ASP A 784 39.43 -25.90 -4.16
N LEU A 785 38.18 -25.51 -4.41
CA LEU A 785 37.03 -25.89 -3.59
C LEU A 785 36.84 -27.41 -3.53
N ARG A 786 36.93 -28.10 -4.67
CA ARG A 786 36.80 -29.57 -4.74
C ARG A 786 37.88 -30.27 -3.93
N LYS A 787 39.15 -29.88 -4.12
CA LYS A 787 40.27 -30.42 -3.34
C LYS A 787 40.08 -30.17 -1.86
N PHE A 788 39.60 -28.98 -1.48
CA PHE A 788 39.30 -28.63 -0.10
C PHE A 788 38.22 -29.57 0.50
N CYS A 789 37.07 -29.70 -0.18
CA CYS A 789 36.00 -30.60 0.22
C CYS A 789 36.47 -32.07 0.32
N TRP A 790 37.33 -32.52 -0.60
CA TRP A 790 37.88 -33.89 -0.56
C TRP A 790 38.78 -34.12 0.65
N ARG A 791 39.62 -33.14 1.01
CA ARG A 791 40.46 -33.22 2.21
C ARG A 791 39.60 -33.33 3.46
N LEU A 792 38.57 -32.48 3.61
CA LEU A 792 37.65 -32.54 4.75
C LEU A 792 36.84 -33.84 4.78
N TYR A 793 36.36 -34.31 3.63
CA TYR A 793 35.63 -35.57 3.57
C TYR A 793 36.46 -36.76 4.08
N ASP A 794 37.77 -36.78 3.79
CA ASP A 794 38.65 -37.86 4.23
C ASP A 794 38.95 -37.82 5.74
N THR A 795 38.64 -36.72 6.46
CA THR A 795 38.79 -36.64 7.92
C THR A 795 37.59 -37.18 8.69
N LEU A 796 36.41 -37.27 8.06
CA LEU A 796 35.16 -37.67 8.73
C LEU A 796 35.22 -39.14 9.17
N SER A 797 34.65 -39.47 10.32
CA SER A 797 34.58 -40.85 10.82
C SER A 797 33.45 -41.65 10.18
N TRP A 798 32.34 -41.00 9.84
CA TRP A 798 31.22 -41.60 9.10
C TRP A 798 30.50 -40.57 8.24
N VAL A 799 29.76 -41.04 7.23
CA VAL A 799 28.90 -40.19 6.38
C VAL A 799 27.66 -40.94 5.91
N PRO A 800 26.57 -40.24 5.58
CA PRO A 800 25.46 -40.84 4.87
C PRO A 800 25.90 -41.37 3.48
N ARG A 801 25.43 -42.57 3.13
CA ARG A 801 25.66 -43.14 1.80
C ARG A 801 24.66 -42.54 0.82
N VAL A 802 25.17 -41.91 -0.22
CA VAL A 802 24.38 -41.36 -1.32
C VAL A 802 24.47 -42.22 -2.58
N ALA A 803 23.53 -42.01 -3.51
CA ALA A 803 23.52 -42.68 -4.82
C ALA A 803 23.17 -41.68 -5.94
N THR A 804 23.56 -41.97 -7.18
CA THR A 804 23.31 -41.07 -8.31
C THR A 804 21.82 -40.84 -8.62
N HIS A 805 20.99 -41.87 -8.42
CA HIS A 805 19.56 -41.83 -8.70
C HIS A 805 18.71 -41.42 -7.48
N ARG A 806 19.28 -41.34 -6.28
CA ARG A 806 18.59 -40.85 -5.07
C ARG A 806 19.55 -40.48 -3.96
N VAL A 807 19.22 -39.46 -3.17
CA VAL A 807 20.05 -39.07 -2.01
C VAL A 807 20.19 -40.23 -1.02
N PHE A 808 19.12 -40.96 -0.70
CA PHE A 808 19.19 -42.16 0.16
C PHE A 808 18.45 -43.35 -0.43
N ASP A 809 19.13 -44.49 -0.48
CA ASP A 809 18.54 -45.80 -0.79
C ASP A 809 18.31 -46.60 0.50
N ASN A 810 17.20 -46.31 1.18
CA ASN A 810 16.87 -46.88 2.50
C ASN A 810 16.53 -48.38 2.48
N LYS A 811 16.59 -49.05 1.33
CA LYS A 811 16.32 -50.48 1.23
C LYS A 811 17.28 -51.27 2.12
N ALA A 812 16.75 -52.21 2.90
CA ALA A 812 17.58 -53.08 3.73
C ALA A 812 18.52 -53.94 2.87
N ARG A 813 19.80 -53.96 3.22
CA ARG A 813 20.87 -54.68 2.50
C ARG A 813 21.30 -55.90 3.29
N LYS A 814 21.14 -57.11 2.73
CA LYS A 814 21.40 -58.39 3.44
C LYS A 814 22.78 -58.54 4.10
N SER A 815 23.81 -57.88 3.57
CA SER A 815 25.19 -57.95 4.09
C SER A 815 25.54 -56.85 5.09
N TRP A 816 24.59 -55.98 5.44
CA TRP A 816 24.80 -54.82 6.29
C TRP A 816 24.41 -55.13 7.73
N ILE A 817 25.04 -54.44 8.67
CA ILE A 817 24.59 -54.42 10.06
C ILE A 817 23.40 -53.47 10.12
N HIS A 818 22.30 -53.95 10.70
CA HIS A 818 21.03 -53.23 10.80
C HIS A 818 20.80 -52.80 12.24
N ILE A 819 20.64 -51.49 12.47
CA ILE A 819 20.28 -50.93 13.76
C ILE A 819 18.89 -50.32 13.61
N PHE A 820 17.86 -51.16 13.76
CA PHE A 820 16.46 -50.81 13.55
C PHE A 820 15.70 -50.92 14.89
N PRO A 821 15.25 -49.83 15.52
CA PRO A 821 14.36 -49.92 16.66
C PRO A 821 12.94 -50.28 16.21
N GLY A 822 12.34 -51.30 16.83
CA GLY A 822 10.92 -51.66 16.65
C GLY A 822 10.56 -52.29 15.29
N GLN A 823 9.47 -51.81 14.67
CA GLN A 823 8.87 -52.35 13.43
C GLN A 823 9.53 -51.85 12.12
N ALA A 824 10.64 -51.11 12.19
CA ALA A 824 11.29 -50.58 11.00
C ALA A 824 11.96 -51.70 10.19
N ASN A 825 11.56 -51.87 8.93
CA ASN A 825 12.16 -52.83 7.99
C ASN A 825 13.24 -52.20 7.08
N THR A 826 13.54 -50.93 7.30
CA THR A 826 14.45 -50.10 6.49
C THR A 826 15.20 -49.13 7.40
N GLY A 827 16.35 -48.62 6.93
CA GLY A 827 17.14 -47.63 7.66
C GLY A 827 18.03 -46.82 6.73
N THR A 828 18.43 -45.63 7.18
CA THR A 828 19.36 -44.75 6.44
C THR A 828 20.70 -45.46 6.26
N PRO A 829 21.17 -45.63 5.01
CA PRO A 829 22.47 -46.23 4.77
C PRO A 829 23.58 -45.23 5.11
N ILE A 830 24.55 -45.65 5.91
CA ILE A 830 25.76 -44.87 6.21
C ILE A 830 27.02 -45.65 5.82
N LEU A 831 28.14 -44.95 5.68
CA LEU A 831 29.47 -45.50 5.50
C LEU A 831 30.35 -45.11 6.68
N ILE A 832 31.16 -46.06 7.15
CA ILE A 832 32.23 -45.81 8.13
C ILE A 832 33.54 -45.60 7.38
N ASN A 833 34.34 -44.62 7.76
CA ASN A 833 35.61 -44.34 7.10
C ASN A 833 36.59 -45.52 7.28
N PRO A 834 37.08 -46.14 6.19
CA PRO A 834 38.01 -47.27 6.28
C PRO A 834 39.37 -46.91 6.89
N LYS A 835 39.73 -45.62 6.94
CA LYS A 835 40.96 -45.13 7.58
C LYS A 835 40.82 -44.88 9.09
N ASN A 836 39.59 -44.74 9.58
CA ASN A 836 39.29 -44.41 10.97
C ASN A 836 38.19 -45.34 11.48
N VAL A 837 38.49 -46.64 11.52
CA VAL A 837 37.53 -47.68 11.94
C VAL A 837 37.35 -47.61 13.45
N ARG A 838 36.35 -46.87 13.88
CA ARG A 838 35.84 -46.86 15.25
C ARG A 838 34.57 -47.72 15.31
N PRO A 839 34.32 -48.42 16.43
CA PRO A 839 33.06 -49.13 16.60
C PRO A 839 31.90 -48.13 16.64
N VAL A 840 30.82 -48.45 15.93
CA VAL A 840 29.56 -47.69 16.04
C VAL A 840 28.96 -47.98 17.41
N THR A 841 28.66 -46.92 18.16
CA THR A 841 27.99 -47.01 19.47
C THR A 841 26.53 -46.59 19.35
N CYS A 842 25.70 -47.09 20.25
CA CYS A 842 24.26 -46.80 20.32
C CYS A 842 23.83 -46.53 21.77
N GLU A 843 24.47 -45.55 22.39
CA GLU A 843 24.17 -45.06 23.73
C GLU A 843 22.85 -44.28 23.67
N ALA A 844 21.75 -44.95 24.01
CA ALA A 844 20.44 -44.32 24.09
C ALA A 844 20.45 -43.15 25.09
N GLY A 845 19.87 -42.01 24.69
CA GLY A 845 19.74 -40.83 25.55
C GLY A 845 20.95 -39.89 25.58
N ARG A 846 22.09 -40.25 24.97
CA ARG A 846 23.21 -39.31 24.82
C ARG A 846 22.85 -38.20 23.83
N ALA A 847 23.08 -36.95 24.24
CA ALA A 847 22.81 -35.79 23.41
C ALA A 847 23.70 -35.76 22.15
N PRO A 848 23.17 -35.30 20.99
CA PRO A 848 23.96 -35.19 19.77
C PRO A 848 25.03 -34.11 19.89
N VAL A 849 26.22 -34.38 19.34
CA VAL A 849 27.28 -33.36 19.15
C VAL A 849 26.89 -32.49 17.96
N LEU A 850 26.47 -31.27 18.25
CA LEU A 850 26.09 -30.22 17.30
C LEU A 850 26.89 -28.96 17.61
N ASP A 851 26.88 -27.96 16.72
CA ASP A 851 27.54 -26.69 17.03
C ASP A 851 26.92 -26.05 18.26
N ARG A 852 27.74 -25.41 19.11
CA ARG A 852 27.22 -24.69 20.28
C ARG A 852 26.34 -23.59 19.72
N ALA A 853 25.08 -23.53 20.17
CA ALA A 853 24.31 -22.32 19.94
C ALA A 853 25.21 -21.17 20.40
N GLN A 854 25.38 -20.13 19.58
CA GLN A 854 25.63 -18.83 20.20
C GLN A 854 24.47 -18.68 21.17
N VAL A 855 24.79 -18.83 22.46
CA VAL A 855 23.85 -18.48 23.51
C VAL A 855 23.66 -16.99 23.29
N ASP A 856 22.56 -16.64 22.62
CA ASP A 856 22.15 -15.26 22.47
C ASP A 856 22.21 -14.61 23.86
N ALA A 857 22.65 -13.36 23.91
CA ALA A 857 22.80 -12.59 25.14
C ALA A 857 21.47 -12.41 25.94
N ASP A 858 20.39 -13.08 25.53
CA ASP A 858 19.06 -13.09 26.13
C ASP A 858 18.95 -13.92 27.41
N ASP A 859 19.92 -14.78 27.74
CA ASP A 859 19.96 -15.44 29.06
C ASP A 859 20.21 -14.43 30.20
N ALA A 860 20.86 -13.29 29.91
CA ALA A 860 21.05 -12.22 30.89
C ALA A 860 19.73 -11.46 31.16
N ALA A 861 18.88 -11.31 30.14
CA ALA A 861 17.57 -10.69 30.29
C ALA A 861 16.60 -11.63 31.03
N GLU A 862 16.64 -12.94 30.75
CA GLU A 862 15.82 -13.92 31.48
C GLU A 862 16.31 -14.11 32.93
N GLN A 863 17.63 -14.12 33.19
CA GLN A 863 18.17 -14.10 34.55
C GLN A 863 17.86 -12.81 35.30
N ALA A 864 17.91 -11.65 34.62
CA ALA A 864 17.51 -10.36 35.20
C ALA A 864 16.01 -10.33 35.53
N LEU A 865 15.16 -10.87 34.64
CA LEU A 865 13.72 -10.97 34.86
C LEU A 865 13.40 -11.93 36.02
N ARG A 866 14.09 -13.09 36.11
CA ARG A 866 13.95 -14.03 37.23
C ARG A 866 14.42 -13.42 38.55
N ALA A 867 15.53 -12.68 38.55
CA ALA A 867 16.02 -11.96 39.73
C ALA A 867 15.05 -10.84 40.16
N GLN A 868 14.49 -10.08 39.21
CA GLN A 868 13.51 -9.03 39.47
C GLN A 868 12.19 -9.61 40.00
N HIS A 869 11.78 -10.77 39.48
CA HIS A 869 10.59 -11.48 39.95
C HIS A 869 10.79 -12.06 41.36
N GLN A 870 11.97 -12.62 41.66
CA GLN A 870 12.33 -13.08 43.00
C GLN A 870 12.42 -11.93 44.02
N GLN A 871 12.84 -10.73 43.61
CA GLN A 871 12.85 -9.54 44.47
C GLN A 871 11.45 -8.95 44.71
N ALA A 872 10.50 -9.12 43.79
CA ALA A 872 9.15 -8.58 43.91
C ALA A 872 8.22 -9.42 44.80
N ILE A 873 8.45 -10.75 44.88
CA ILE A 873 7.62 -11.69 45.63
C ILE A 873 7.48 -11.31 47.13
N PRO A 874 8.55 -10.92 47.86
CA PRO A 874 8.43 -10.53 49.27
C PRO A 874 7.63 -9.24 49.53
N ALA A 875 7.59 -8.31 48.57
CA ALA A 875 6.80 -7.09 48.67
C ALA A 875 5.31 -7.37 48.40
N LEU A 876 5.04 -8.22 47.40
CA LEU A 876 3.69 -8.69 47.09
C LEU A 876 3.10 -9.51 48.24
N MET A 877 3.90 -10.41 48.84
CA MET A 877 3.53 -11.21 50.01
C MET A 877 3.21 -10.32 51.22
N ARG A 878 4.00 -9.28 51.48
CA ARG A 878 3.72 -8.31 52.56
C ARG A 878 2.48 -7.47 52.33
N ALA A 879 2.20 -7.10 51.07
CA ALA A 879 0.99 -6.35 50.71
C ALA A 879 -0.29 -7.20 50.82
N ILE A 880 -0.20 -8.49 50.53
CA ILE A 880 -1.35 -9.41 50.53
C ILE A 880 -1.68 -9.93 51.94
N TRP A 881 -0.67 -10.17 52.79
CA TRP A 881 -0.85 -10.85 54.10
C TRP A 881 -0.55 -9.97 55.32
N GLY A 882 -0.80 -8.67 55.22
CA GLY A 882 -0.54 -7.64 56.24
C GLY A 882 -0.60 -8.11 57.70
N GLY A 883 0.57 -8.06 58.36
CA GLY A 883 0.68 -7.99 59.81
C GLY A 883 0.71 -9.32 60.59
N ILE A 884 0.74 -10.48 59.94
CA ILE A 884 0.95 -11.74 60.67
C ILE A 884 2.46 -11.95 60.86
N PRO A 885 2.99 -12.00 62.11
CA PRO A 885 4.40 -12.24 62.35
C PRO A 885 4.77 -13.64 61.86
N VAL A 886 5.72 -13.70 60.93
CA VAL A 886 6.30 -14.95 60.43
C VAL A 886 7.12 -15.57 61.57
N PRO A 887 6.87 -16.82 61.98
CA PRO A 887 7.72 -17.51 62.95
C PRO A 887 9.13 -17.66 62.39
N GLU A 888 10.13 -17.35 63.20
CA GLU A 888 11.54 -17.53 62.83
C GLU A 888 11.88 -19.03 62.73
N GLU A 889 12.50 -19.35 61.59
CA GLU A 889 13.35 -20.50 61.24
C GLU A 889 12.73 -21.89 61.03
N ASP A 890 12.91 -22.44 59.82
CA ASP A 890 13.80 -23.61 59.62
C ASP A 890 14.10 -23.80 58.12
N GLU A 891 15.37 -23.93 57.76
CA GLU A 891 15.84 -24.26 56.41
C GLU A 891 15.49 -25.73 56.09
N GLY A 892 14.41 -25.95 55.34
CA GLY A 892 14.03 -27.28 54.86
C GLY A 892 13.15 -27.23 53.61
N ASP A 893 13.62 -27.90 52.56
CA ASP A 893 12.92 -28.17 51.28
C ASP A 893 11.44 -28.53 51.47
N VAL A 894 10.49 -27.81 50.84
CA VAL A 894 9.27 -28.43 50.27
C VAL A 894 8.61 -27.58 49.17
N ASP A 895 8.41 -28.19 48.00
CA ASP A 895 7.38 -27.88 47.00
C ASP A 895 5.97 -28.32 47.47
N GLU A 896 5.49 -27.87 48.63
CA GLU A 896 4.09 -28.08 49.02
C GLU A 896 3.49 -26.87 49.76
N VAL A 897 2.24 -26.54 49.38
CA VAL A 897 1.47 -25.45 49.97
C VAL A 897 1.22 -25.72 51.46
N PRO A 898 1.55 -24.79 52.38
CA PRO A 898 1.39 -25.00 53.81
C PRO A 898 -0.05 -25.37 54.19
N GLN A 899 -0.23 -26.50 54.88
CA GLN A 899 -1.53 -27.04 55.32
C GLN A 899 -2.37 -26.04 56.16
N GLN A 900 -1.74 -25.01 56.71
CA GLN A 900 -2.40 -23.92 57.43
C GLN A 900 -3.28 -23.05 56.50
N VAL A 901 -2.89 -22.87 55.24
CA VAL A 901 -3.67 -22.13 54.22
C VAL A 901 -4.93 -22.92 53.83
N VAL A 902 -4.80 -24.25 53.71
CA VAL A 902 -5.93 -25.14 53.43
C VAL A 902 -6.92 -25.17 54.60
N ARG A 903 -6.44 -25.16 55.86
CA ARG A 903 -7.30 -25.05 57.05
C ARG A 903 -8.02 -23.71 57.15
N TYR A 904 -7.34 -22.60 56.88
CA TYR A 904 -7.93 -21.27 56.94
C TYR A 904 -9.10 -21.09 55.95
N VAL A 905 -8.98 -21.67 54.75
CA VAL A 905 -10.06 -21.68 53.74
C VAL A 905 -11.20 -22.63 54.14
N GLN A 906 -10.89 -23.75 54.80
CA GLN A 906 -11.89 -24.71 55.29
C GLN A 906 -12.68 -24.21 56.51
N GLU A 907 -12.12 -23.31 57.31
CA GLU A 907 -12.73 -22.80 58.55
C GLU A 907 -13.64 -21.58 58.35
N ARG A 908 -13.54 -20.85 57.22
CA ARG A 908 -14.27 -19.59 56.99
C ARG A 908 -15.41 -19.62 55.96
N LEU A 909 -15.72 -20.76 55.37
CA LEU A 909 -16.88 -20.89 54.49
C LEU A 909 -18.10 -21.41 55.27
N PRO A 910 -19.24 -20.69 55.27
CA PRO A 910 -20.43 -21.12 56.00
C PRO A 910 -21.00 -22.40 55.37
N ARG A 911 -20.98 -23.48 56.16
CA ARG A 911 -21.60 -24.76 55.86
C ARG A 911 -23.12 -24.60 55.74
N ARG A 912 -23.65 -24.74 54.52
CA ARG A 912 -25.04 -25.15 54.30
C ARG A 912 -25.12 -26.35 53.37
N GLY A 913 -25.45 -27.49 53.97
CA GLY A 913 -26.24 -28.56 53.36
C GLY A 913 -25.50 -29.47 52.38
N GLY A 914 -24.90 -30.54 52.91
CA GLY A 914 -24.11 -31.54 52.21
C GLY A 914 -24.75 -32.22 50.99
N ARG A 915 -23.87 -32.68 50.08
CA ARG A 915 -23.60 -34.10 49.79
C ARG A 915 -22.38 -34.19 48.84
N GLN A 916 -21.57 -35.21 49.09
CA GLN A 916 -20.27 -35.51 48.47
C GLN A 916 -20.37 -35.94 47.00
N TYR A 917 -19.39 -35.55 46.17
CA TYR A 917 -18.88 -36.31 45.00
C TYR A 917 -17.40 -35.91 44.80
N VAL A 918 -16.41 -36.79 45.01
CA VAL A 918 -15.85 -37.87 44.15
C VAL A 918 -15.39 -37.35 42.78
N TYR A 919 -14.06 -37.31 42.61
CA TYR A 919 -13.33 -37.04 41.36
C TYR A 919 -13.51 -38.21 40.38
N VAL A 920 -14.03 -37.95 39.17
CA VAL A 920 -13.81 -38.78 37.98
C VAL A 920 -13.76 -37.89 36.73
N GLU A 921 -12.80 -38.21 35.87
CA GLU A 921 -12.45 -37.60 34.59
C GLU A 921 -13.41 -38.05 33.45
N VAL A 922 -13.35 -37.37 32.28
CA VAL A 922 -13.77 -37.83 30.91
C VAL A 922 -15.07 -37.28 30.26
N ASN A 923 -14.84 -36.55 29.15
CA ASN A 923 -15.52 -36.43 27.82
C ASN A 923 -17.06 -36.29 27.60
N ASN A 924 -17.35 -35.34 26.70
CA ASN A 924 -18.32 -35.28 25.58
C ASN A 924 -19.86 -35.27 25.78
N ARG A 925 -20.43 -34.22 25.17
CA ARG A 925 -21.69 -34.11 24.38
C ARG A 925 -23.08 -34.11 25.05
N MET A 926 -23.85 -33.10 24.60
CA MET A 926 -25.31 -33.03 24.36
C MET A 926 -26.23 -33.04 25.59
N THR A 927 -27.39 -32.38 25.64
CA THR A 927 -28.01 -31.19 25.01
C THR A 927 -29.32 -30.96 25.77
N ALA A 928 -29.87 -29.75 25.62
CA ALA A 928 -31.30 -29.41 25.61
C ALA A 928 -32.06 -29.36 26.94
N LYS A 929 -32.63 -28.17 27.17
CA LYS A 929 -34.03 -27.92 27.53
C LYS A 929 -34.66 -28.80 28.61
N ASP A 930 -34.89 -28.16 29.75
CA ASP A 930 -36.12 -28.27 30.54
C ASP A 930 -36.55 -26.82 30.88
N CYS A 931 -37.55 -26.21 30.21
CA CYS A 931 -39.00 -26.28 30.47
C CYS A 931 -39.40 -25.86 31.90
N ILE A 932 -40.40 -25.01 32.20
CA ILE A 932 -41.41 -24.26 31.43
C ILE A 932 -42.23 -23.38 32.44
N ARG A 933 -42.72 -22.21 31.97
CA ARG A 933 -43.98 -21.46 32.30
C ARG A 933 -44.43 -21.14 33.74
N CYS A 934 -44.78 -19.87 33.97
CA CYS A 934 -46.18 -19.40 34.01
C CYS A 934 -46.24 -17.87 33.78
N GLY A 935 -47.25 -17.37 33.06
CA GLY A 935 -47.40 -15.96 32.70
C GLY A 935 -48.45 -15.22 33.54
N VAL A 936 -48.45 -13.89 33.48
CA VAL A 936 -49.60 -12.95 33.53
C VAL A 936 -49.06 -11.54 33.19
N CYS A 937 -49.89 -10.77 32.49
CA CYS A 937 -49.65 -9.42 31.97
C CYS A 937 -49.55 -8.30 33.04
N LEU A 938 -49.11 -7.13 32.53
CA LEU A 938 -49.38 -5.74 32.94
C LEU A 938 -48.31 -4.97 33.74
N ALA A 939 -47.90 -3.89 33.08
CA ALA A 939 -47.66 -2.54 33.59
C ALA A 939 -46.37 -2.22 34.35
N GLU A 940 -45.84 -1.08 33.92
CA GLU A 940 -44.78 -0.26 34.52
C GLU A 940 -44.92 -0.13 36.05
N PHE A 941 -43.79 -0.20 36.76
CA PHE A 941 -43.35 0.88 37.64
C PHE A 941 -41.84 0.77 37.92
N THR A 942 -41.19 1.89 37.65
CA THR A 942 -39.86 2.33 38.05
C THR A 942 -39.69 2.32 39.57
N TYR A 943 -38.47 2.00 40.04
CA TYR A 943 -37.93 2.56 41.28
C TYR A 943 -36.75 3.45 40.90
N LEU A 944 -36.97 4.75 41.09
CA LEU A 944 -35.95 5.78 41.20
C LEU A 944 -35.50 5.88 42.66
N SER A 945 -34.22 6.19 42.84
CA SER A 945 -33.74 7.21 43.78
C SER A 945 -32.75 8.03 42.94
N ASP A 946 -33.14 9.16 42.34
CA ASP A 946 -33.30 10.53 42.91
C ASP A 946 -32.07 10.92 43.74
N GLU A 947 -31.38 12.05 43.55
CA GLU A 947 -31.75 13.40 43.08
C GLU A 947 -30.66 13.91 42.08
N GLU A 948 -30.87 14.79 41.10
CA GLU A 948 -31.77 15.94 41.02
C GLU A 948 -32.00 16.33 39.54
N ALA A 949 -33.26 16.58 39.20
CA ALA A 949 -33.78 16.89 37.87
C ALA A 949 -34.33 18.33 37.82
N CYS A 950 -34.24 18.99 36.66
CA CYS A 950 -35.25 19.86 36.01
C CYS A 950 -34.57 20.77 34.96
N ALA A 951 -35.08 21.02 33.74
CA ALA A 951 -36.47 21.01 33.30
C ALA A 951 -36.68 20.70 31.79
N LYS A 952 -37.57 19.71 31.55
CA LYS A 952 -38.65 19.51 30.56
C LYS A 952 -38.69 20.26 29.19
N VAL A 953 -38.58 19.44 28.14
CA VAL A 953 -39.59 19.06 27.10
C VAL A 953 -40.86 19.94 26.93
N LEU A 954 -41.13 20.36 25.68
CA LEU A 954 -42.42 20.22 24.99
C LEU A 954 -42.27 20.34 23.44
N ARG A 955 -42.92 19.43 22.71
CA ARG A 955 -43.07 19.41 21.24
C ARG A 955 -44.20 20.37 20.80
N PHE A 956 -44.03 21.11 19.68
CA PHE A 956 -44.88 21.04 18.47
C PHE A 956 -44.50 22.12 17.41
N ARG A 957 -44.51 21.70 16.12
CA ARG A 957 -44.67 22.41 14.83
C ARG A 957 -44.34 23.92 14.67
N GLY A 958 -43.47 24.19 13.69
CA GLY A 958 -43.74 25.17 12.62
C GLY A 958 -43.00 26.52 12.66
N VAL A 959 -42.22 26.77 11.59
CA VAL A 959 -41.89 28.08 10.98
C VAL A 959 -41.08 29.11 11.83
N SER A 960 -39.85 29.37 11.35
CA SER A 960 -39.08 30.63 11.34
C SER A 960 -39.02 31.51 12.59
N SER A 961 -37.81 31.82 13.08
CA SER A 961 -37.20 33.19 13.04
C SER A 961 -35.99 33.37 13.97
N PHE A 962 -35.25 34.43 13.65
CA PHE A 962 -33.91 34.89 14.04
C PHE A 962 -33.83 35.61 15.41
N ILE A 963 -32.67 35.47 16.09
CA ILE A 963 -31.89 36.39 16.98
C ILE A 963 -32.52 36.96 18.29
N VAL A 964 -31.65 37.11 19.30
CA VAL A 964 -31.69 37.93 20.57
C VAL A 964 -31.90 37.03 21.82
N THR A 965 -31.04 36.91 22.86
CA THR A 965 -29.98 37.76 23.44
C THR A 965 -29.04 36.94 24.33
N SER A 966 -27.82 37.44 24.51
CA SER A 966 -26.85 37.13 25.58
C SER A 966 -27.26 37.65 26.97
N LEU A 967 -26.49 37.23 27.99
CA LEU A 967 -26.38 37.66 29.40
C LEU A 967 -27.19 36.91 30.46
N LEU A 968 -26.46 36.17 31.29
CA LEU A 968 -26.50 36.00 32.77
C LEU A 968 -25.52 34.84 33.08
N ALA A 969 -24.79 34.72 34.17
CA ALA A 969 -24.21 35.62 35.15
C ALA A 969 -23.26 34.71 35.95
N SER A 970 -22.00 35.14 36.10
CA SER A 970 -20.99 34.53 36.97
C SER A 970 -21.31 34.78 38.45
N THR A 971 -21.17 33.76 39.32
CA THR A 971 -20.77 33.95 40.73
C THR A 971 -20.18 32.66 41.35
N GLN A 972 -19.03 32.85 42.04
CA GLN A 972 -18.44 32.12 43.19
C GLN A 972 -17.94 30.68 42.97
N PHE A 973 -16.77 30.21 43.44
CA PHE A 973 -15.87 30.60 44.53
C PHE A 973 -14.40 30.25 44.15
N VAL A 974 -13.45 31.14 44.45
CA VAL A 974 -12.01 30.85 44.59
C VAL A 974 -11.66 31.07 46.06
N ALA A 975 -10.88 30.17 46.65
CA ALA A 975 -10.17 30.42 47.90
C ALA A 975 -8.66 30.14 47.71
N ASN A 976 -7.89 31.21 47.91
CA ASN A 976 -6.58 31.29 48.58
C ASN A 976 -5.32 30.66 47.92
N ASN A 977 -4.46 31.47 47.30
CA ASN A 977 -3.39 32.23 48.00
C ASN A 977 -2.48 33.00 46.98
N ASP A 978 -2.52 34.34 47.03
CA ASP A 978 -1.40 35.29 47.29
C ASP A 978 0.03 34.90 46.79
N VAL A 979 0.84 35.71 46.06
CA VAL A 979 1.31 37.10 46.34
C VAL A 979 2.05 37.74 45.11
N HIS A 980 1.83 39.05 44.88
CA HIS A 980 2.61 40.15 44.19
C HIS A 980 3.08 40.02 42.71
N GLY A 981 3.01 41.03 41.83
CA GLY A 981 2.56 42.42 41.93
C GLY A 981 2.77 43.25 40.62
N LEU A 982 1.96 44.31 40.49
CA LEU A 982 2.20 45.62 39.83
C LEU A 982 2.67 45.72 38.35
N HIS A 983 1.79 46.24 37.46
CA HIS A 983 1.91 47.62 36.94
C HIS A 983 0.64 48.12 36.22
N ARG A 984 0.31 49.40 36.46
CA ARG A 984 -0.80 50.18 35.91
C ARG A 984 -0.47 50.76 34.52
N GLY A 985 -1.50 50.94 33.69
CA GLY A 985 -1.49 51.82 32.53
C GLY A 985 -2.91 52.09 32.02
N VAL A 986 -3.42 53.29 32.29
CA VAL A 986 -4.75 53.83 31.92
C VAL A 986 -4.66 54.51 30.56
N PHE A 987 -5.64 54.34 29.66
CA PHE A 987 -6.18 55.45 28.85
C PHE A 987 -7.59 55.16 28.35
N THR A 988 -8.41 56.21 28.39
CA THR A 988 -9.85 56.27 28.23
C THR A 988 -10.30 56.71 26.83
N SER A 989 -11.48 56.21 26.43
CA SER A 989 -12.57 56.87 25.68
C SER A 989 -12.35 57.38 24.25
N SER A 990 -13.13 56.84 23.31
CA SER A 990 -14.13 57.61 22.55
C SER A 990 -15.08 56.70 21.75
N CYS A 991 -16.37 56.74 22.10
CA CYS A 991 -17.47 56.35 21.21
C CYS A 991 -17.84 57.52 20.30
N ASN A 992 -18.03 57.30 19.00
CA ASN A 992 -19.25 57.70 18.27
C ASN A 992 -19.23 57.34 16.77
N SER A 993 -20.42 56.98 16.28
CA SER A 993 -20.89 56.86 14.89
C SER A 993 -20.71 55.52 14.18
N ILE A 994 -21.77 54.71 14.23
CA ILE A 994 -22.07 53.70 13.19
C ILE A 994 -23.41 54.12 12.56
N LYS A 995 -23.36 54.48 11.27
CA LYS A 995 -24.52 54.71 10.42
C LYS A 995 -24.93 53.41 9.73
N HIS A 996 -26.24 53.28 9.53
CA HIS A 996 -26.93 52.24 8.80
C HIS A 996 -26.44 52.11 7.34
N GLU A 997 -25.81 50.99 6.97
CA GLU A 997 -25.66 50.63 5.54
C GLU A 997 -25.64 49.11 5.24
N THR A 998 -25.59 48.24 6.25
CA THR A 998 -25.39 46.79 6.04
C THR A 998 -26.66 46.01 5.67
N LEU A 999 -27.85 46.60 5.78
CA LEU A 999 -29.13 45.90 5.53
C LEU A 999 -29.57 45.92 4.06
N ALA A 1000 -29.04 46.81 3.23
CA ALA A 1000 -29.44 46.94 1.81
C ALA A 1000 -28.80 45.88 0.89
N VAL A 1001 -27.59 45.41 1.22
CA VAL A 1001 -26.82 44.48 0.35
C VAL A 1001 -27.33 43.03 0.46
N GLY A 1002 -27.81 42.62 1.64
CA GLY A 1002 -28.37 41.29 1.86
C GLY A 1002 -29.68 41.03 1.11
N LEU A 1003 -30.57 42.04 1.07
CA LEU A 1003 -31.88 41.93 0.42
C LEU A 1003 -31.75 41.85 -1.11
N HIS A 1004 -30.77 42.54 -1.69
CA HIS A 1004 -30.55 42.55 -3.14
C HIS A 1004 -29.98 41.22 -3.67
N ARG A 1005 -29.15 40.52 -2.87
CA ARG A 1005 -28.64 39.17 -3.20
C ARG A 1005 -29.75 38.12 -3.16
N HIS A 1006 -30.66 38.21 -2.20
CA HIS A 1006 -31.76 37.26 -2.06
C HIS A 1006 -32.82 37.42 -3.18
N ILE A 1007 -33.14 38.66 -3.57
CA ILE A 1007 -34.06 38.95 -4.69
C ILE A 1007 -33.49 38.46 -6.04
N ARG A 1008 -32.18 38.59 -6.28
CA ARG A 1008 -31.54 38.04 -7.49
C ARG A 1008 -31.54 36.51 -7.53
N SER A 1009 -31.40 35.85 -6.38
CA SER A 1009 -31.50 34.38 -6.29
C SER A 1009 -32.92 33.89 -6.59
N LEU A 1010 -33.94 34.62 -6.16
CA LEU A 1010 -35.35 34.27 -6.41
C LEU A 1010 -35.74 34.49 -7.88
N LYS A 1011 -35.36 35.62 -8.49
CA LYS A 1011 -35.60 35.89 -9.93
C LYS A 1011 -34.92 34.90 -10.89
N ARG A 1012 -33.80 34.29 -10.47
CA ARG A 1012 -33.12 33.24 -11.27
C ARG A 1012 -33.82 31.90 -11.18
N LYS A 1013 -34.56 31.64 -10.10
CA LYS A 1013 -35.16 30.34 -9.81
C LYS A 1013 -36.61 30.25 -10.28
N TYR A 1014 -37.30 31.39 -10.36
CA TYR A 1014 -38.69 31.50 -10.84
C TYR A 1014 -38.82 32.78 -11.69
N PRO A 1015 -38.59 32.72 -13.01
CA PRO A 1015 -38.61 33.92 -13.86
C PRO A 1015 -40.02 34.40 -14.27
N GLU A 1016 -41.07 33.61 -14.03
CA GLU A 1016 -42.47 33.93 -14.39
C GLU A 1016 -43.44 34.06 -13.19
N GLU A 1017 -42.93 34.04 -11.96
CA GLU A 1017 -43.62 34.51 -10.74
C GLU A 1017 -42.85 35.71 -10.17
#